data_AF-A0A644WSY5-F1
#
_entry.id   AF-A0A644WSY5-F1
#
_cell.length_a   1.000
_cell.length_b   1.000
_cell.length_c   1.000
_cell.angle_alpha   90.00
_cell.angle_beta   90.00
_cell.angle_gamma   90.00
#
_symmetry.space_group_name_H-M   'P 1'
#
loop_
_entity.id
_entity.type
_entity.pdbx_description
1 polymer ?
#
loop_
_entity_poly.entity_id
_entity_poly.type
_entity_poly.pdbx_seq_one_letter_code
_entity_poly.pdbx_strand_id
1 'polypeptide(L)'
;MKLLGYEIKKLLGFHYIWIIIAVLFIANAALCLYVAEKAEIYNPPADIMAQIYADYIKDKDAFSKYRDSLQELSDEQARLIFEATHNGILDYEPPVLPSKYYPLEMRGINKNMDDLMLMNICLADRDYVLTFKSQLKKLSDDALSDRDEFITNGISPDSFICRYQQNTAQIYSDIAEKTRIGFEYNHGYKNFFKYYEVNIFIFFSIIALCGAFFIGEKNNGFIFILKSSKYGRGKTAAAKLYALAVCVFLIVLIFTASSFIIFGAVIGYSDIFNAVQSVDGFMLMPLNTSIAGYIAIFLCIKTLSYIAFSLLILIISAFTKSYTVYYAASLGLFGLNFALYIMKFLNYSSPLHLLNLFSLSTVVPVTEQYGNFNFFGFGMNYIISSLVFMMLIIITSSAICVKCYSDRPVAIENGLLGFQKAFSGVKESVKRKNLKSHESCRPRSYSLSLISAELYKAVFNNRRLIVLILFIIVKIYISYISLSPVTGYNNAIYKDYMSSFEGVLSDKNHAMITNERARIGGIIENNDKMISGFEAGKVSFNDYDAYRKEYNDACIKNNVFESVEEYEKYLSKEKENTGITGWILYDSDWNKFFSQGFDIVLFALLCVLLAGSFADEYNASSGKGSVGGFAQIMHATKNGRNNTFRAKLIAAGISGFILALIYCAIDTAFAFSRMSIPAGNAPLISLRIFDSFNYDISIYRYLAVFFAFKLFAYTVLSLAIVCVSALTRKIIPALTAVTAVCLFPALILNFGLGIFKYIDYSSFMGVTEMSVFSAKLDILGDFGYICVFAAAALTICVILIFSAKKRFVKD
;
A
#
# COMPACT_ATOMS: atom_id res chain seq x y z
N MET A 1 22.37 -32.32 -14.25
CA MET A 1 21.35 -32.82 -13.30
C MET A 1 21.87 -32.98 -11.86
N LYS A 2 22.99 -33.66 -11.57
CA LYS A 2 23.47 -33.85 -10.17
C LYS A 2 23.69 -32.56 -9.35
N LEU A 3 24.28 -31.51 -9.94
CA LEU A 3 24.52 -30.22 -9.24
C LEU A 3 23.23 -29.46 -8.88
N LEU A 4 22.24 -29.45 -9.78
CA LEU A 4 20.94 -28.81 -9.55
C LEU A 4 20.22 -29.45 -8.34
N GLY A 5 20.21 -30.77 -8.27
CA GLY A 5 19.60 -31.50 -7.15
C GLY A 5 20.24 -31.16 -5.80
N TYR A 6 21.56 -30.95 -5.74
CA TYR A 6 22.24 -30.53 -4.52
C TYR A 6 21.89 -29.09 -4.10
N GLU A 7 21.77 -28.16 -5.06
CA GLU A 7 21.36 -26.79 -4.76
C GLU A 7 19.90 -26.73 -4.27
N ILE A 8 18.99 -27.49 -4.89
CA ILE A 8 17.60 -27.59 -4.42
C ILE A 8 17.52 -28.21 -3.03
N LYS A 9 18.24 -29.31 -2.78
CA LYS A 9 18.27 -29.95 -1.44
C LYS A 9 18.83 -29.02 -0.38
N LYS A 10 19.81 -28.19 -0.74
CA LYS A 10 20.37 -27.17 0.15
C LYS A 10 19.34 -26.09 0.50
N LEU A 11 18.56 -25.63 -0.48
CA LEU A 11 17.48 -24.65 -0.25
C LEU A 11 16.41 -25.21 0.69
N LEU A 12 16.02 -26.48 0.50
CA LEU A 12 15.10 -27.18 1.40
C LEU A 12 15.62 -27.26 2.84
N GLY A 13 16.93 -27.28 3.05
CA GLY A 13 17.55 -27.28 4.38
C GLY A 13 17.41 -25.97 5.17
N PHE A 14 17.10 -24.84 4.53
CA PHE A 14 16.90 -23.55 5.19
C PHE A 14 15.47 -23.39 5.73
N HIS A 15 15.14 -24.13 6.79
CA HIS A 15 13.79 -24.23 7.36
C HIS A 15 13.14 -22.87 7.66
N TYR A 16 13.91 -21.88 8.13
CA TYR A 16 13.38 -20.55 8.42
C TYR A 16 12.85 -19.81 7.19
N ILE A 17 13.40 -20.05 5.99
CA ILE A 17 12.94 -19.42 4.75
C ILE A 17 11.57 -19.98 4.38
N TRP A 18 11.41 -21.30 4.49
CA TRP A 18 10.13 -21.96 4.22
C TRP A 18 9.05 -21.59 5.21
N ILE A 19 9.41 -21.37 6.49
CA ILE A 19 8.47 -20.81 7.48
C ILE A 19 8.01 -19.41 7.05
N ILE A 20 8.93 -18.53 6.64
CA ILE A 20 8.57 -17.18 6.16
C ILE A 20 7.66 -17.26 4.93
N ILE A 21 8.00 -18.09 3.94
CA ILE A 21 7.18 -18.27 2.72
C ILE A 21 5.81 -18.84 3.07
N ALA A 22 5.73 -19.78 4.02
CA ALA A 22 4.45 -20.35 4.48
C ALA A 22 3.59 -19.29 5.18
N VAL A 23 4.17 -18.44 6.03
CA VAL A 23 3.45 -17.32 6.65
C VAL A 23 2.94 -16.34 5.60
N LEU A 24 3.76 -15.99 4.61
CA LEU A 24 3.35 -15.13 3.49
C LEU A 24 2.24 -15.77 2.64
N PHE A 25 2.29 -17.09 2.45
CA PHE A 25 1.27 -17.85 1.74
C PHE A 25 -0.07 -17.83 2.48
N ILE A 26 -0.07 -18.08 3.79
CA ILE A 26 -1.27 -18.01 4.62
C ILE A 26 -1.84 -16.59 4.64
N ALA A 27 -0.98 -15.58 4.75
CA ALA A 27 -1.41 -14.17 4.70
C ALA A 27 -2.04 -13.81 3.35
N ASN A 28 -1.47 -14.29 2.23
CA ASN A 28 -2.07 -14.11 0.91
C ASN A 28 -3.43 -14.82 0.80
N ALA A 29 -3.55 -16.04 1.30
CA ALA A 29 -4.80 -16.78 1.27
C ALA A 29 -5.90 -16.07 2.08
N ALA A 30 -5.58 -15.57 3.27
CA ALA A 30 -6.51 -14.81 4.11
C ALA A 30 -6.94 -13.48 3.45
N LEU A 31 -6.00 -12.73 2.87
CA LEU A 31 -6.32 -11.49 2.16
C LEU A 31 -7.15 -11.76 0.90
N CYS A 32 -6.81 -12.81 0.15
CA CYS A 32 -7.54 -13.22 -1.04
C CYS A 32 -8.98 -13.63 -0.71
N LEU A 33 -9.18 -14.34 0.39
CA LEU A 33 -10.50 -14.74 0.87
C LEU A 33 -11.34 -13.52 1.26
N TYR A 34 -10.75 -12.58 2.02
CA TYR A 34 -11.42 -11.32 2.36
C TYR A 34 -11.83 -10.49 1.12
N VAL A 35 -10.93 -10.40 0.13
CA VAL A 35 -11.22 -9.68 -1.13
C VAL A 35 -12.29 -10.43 -1.95
N ALA A 36 -12.25 -11.76 -1.97
CA ALA A 36 -13.24 -12.57 -2.67
C ALA A 36 -14.63 -12.47 -2.04
N GLU A 37 -14.75 -12.58 -0.72
CA GLU A 37 -16.02 -12.41 0.01
C GLU A 37 -16.60 -11.01 -0.21
N LYS A 38 -15.76 -9.97 -0.13
CA LYS A 38 -16.21 -8.60 -0.42
C LYS A 38 -16.72 -8.47 -1.85
N ALA A 39 -16.08 -9.12 -2.81
CA ALA A 39 -16.51 -9.11 -4.20
C ALA A 39 -17.78 -9.95 -4.43
N GLU A 40 -17.96 -11.06 -3.72
CA GLU A 40 -19.14 -11.92 -3.77
C GLU A 40 -20.41 -11.15 -3.40
N ILE A 41 -20.37 -10.32 -2.34
CA ILE A 41 -21.51 -9.50 -1.91
C ILE A 41 -22.09 -8.68 -3.07
N TYR A 42 -21.24 -8.16 -3.97
CA TYR A 42 -21.68 -7.34 -5.09
C TYR A 42 -21.96 -8.13 -6.38
N ASN A 43 -21.60 -9.41 -6.46
CA ASN A 43 -21.81 -10.23 -7.65
C ASN A 43 -23.07 -11.08 -7.52
N PRO A 44 -23.93 -11.13 -8.55
CA PRO A 44 -25.06 -12.05 -8.61
C PRO A 44 -24.67 -13.52 -8.36
N PRO A 45 -25.49 -14.30 -7.64
CA PRO A 45 -25.28 -15.74 -7.50
C PRO A 45 -25.32 -16.45 -8.86
N ALA A 46 -24.27 -17.24 -9.16
CA ALA A 46 -24.09 -17.88 -10.45
C ALA A 46 -25.24 -18.84 -10.82
N ASP A 47 -25.78 -19.59 -9.85
CA ASP A 47 -26.88 -20.54 -10.06
C ASP A 47 -28.18 -19.84 -10.51
N ILE A 48 -28.48 -18.68 -9.91
CA ILE A 48 -29.66 -17.88 -10.23
C ILE A 48 -29.49 -17.27 -11.62
N MET A 49 -28.31 -16.74 -11.92
CA MET A 49 -28.00 -16.21 -13.25
C MET A 49 -28.09 -17.29 -14.32
N ALA A 50 -27.62 -18.51 -14.06
CA ALA A 50 -27.75 -19.62 -14.99
C ALA A 50 -29.22 -19.92 -15.34
N GLN A 51 -30.13 -19.85 -14.35
CA GLN A 51 -31.57 -20.02 -14.57
C GLN A 51 -32.16 -18.87 -15.40
N ILE A 52 -31.78 -17.62 -15.12
CA ILE A 52 -32.24 -16.44 -15.86
C ILE A 52 -31.83 -16.52 -17.32
N TYR A 53 -30.59 -16.94 -17.61
CA TYR A 53 -30.10 -17.09 -19.00
C TYR A 53 -30.82 -18.23 -19.70
N ALA A 54 -31.07 -19.35 -19.01
CA ALA A 54 -31.84 -20.47 -19.56
C ALA A 54 -33.28 -20.07 -19.91
N ASP A 55 -33.95 -19.32 -19.02
CA ASP A 55 -35.31 -18.83 -19.24
C ASP A 55 -35.37 -17.82 -20.40
N TYR A 56 -34.40 -16.91 -20.50
CA TYR A 56 -34.29 -15.98 -21.63
C TYR A 56 -34.07 -16.71 -22.97
N ILE A 57 -33.25 -17.77 -23.00
CA ILE A 57 -33.01 -18.58 -24.20
C ILE A 57 -34.28 -19.36 -24.59
N LYS A 58 -35.05 -19.84 -23.61
CA LYS A 58 -36.24 -20.66 -23.80
C LYS A 58 -37.43 -19.87 -24.33
N ASP A 59 -37.75 -18.72 -23.73
CA ASP A 59 -38.91 -17.89 -24.11
C ASP A 59 -38.63 -16.39 -23.88
N LYS A 60 -38.22 -15.72 -24.96
CA LYS A 60 -37.86 -14.29 -24.94
C LYS A 60 -39.06 -13.37 -24.68
N ASP A 61 -40.24 -13.75 -25.16
CA ASP A 61 -41.45 -12.92 -25.06
C ASP A 61 -42.07 -13.01 -23.67
N ALA A 62 -42.01 -14.18 -23.04
CA ALA A 62 -42.39 -14.32 -21.63
C ALA A 62 -41.39 -13.57 -20.72
N PHE A 63 -40.09 -13.62 -21.05
CA PHE A 63 -39.06 -12.92 -20.31
C PHE A 63 -39.23 -11.40 -20.33
N SER A 64 -39.48 -10.81 -21.51
CA SER A 64 -39.71 -9.36 -21.64
C SER A 64 -40.97 -8.93 -20.92
N LYS A 65 -42.09 -9.65 -21.08
CA LYS A 65 -43.35 -9.34 -20.37
C LYS A 65 -43.19 -9.33 -18.85
N TYR A 66 -42.48 -10.32 -18.30
CA TYR A 66 -42.22 -10.36 -16.87
C TYR A 66 -41.37 -9.17 -16.41
N ARG A 67 -40.32 -8.83 -17.16
CA ARG A 67 -39.48 -7.65 -16.88
C ARG A 67 -40.28 -6.35 -16.90
N ASP A 68 -41.08 -6.16 -17.95
CA ASP A 68 -41.87 -4.93 -18.13
C ASP A 68 -42.89 -4.78 -16.99
N SER A 69 -43.50 -5.88 -16.54
CA SER A 69 -44.37 -5.86 -15.36
C SER A 69 -43.64 -5.49 -14.06
N LEU A 70 -42.38 -5.93 -13.88
CA LEU A 70 -41.55 -5.53 -12.74
C LEU A 70 -41.13 -4.06 -12.82
N GLN A 71 -40.83 -3.56 -14.02
CA GLN A 71 -40.47 -2.16 -14.26
C GLN A 71 -41.65 -1.24 -13.94
N GLU A 72 -42.86 -1.57 -14.40
CA GLU A 72 -44.08 -0.82 -14.08
C GLU A 72 -44.33 -0.74 -12.58
N LEU A 73 -44.20 -1.86 -11.86
CA LEU A 73 -44.33 -1.90 -10.41
C LEU A 73 -43.24 -1.10 -9.69
N SER A 74 -41.99 -1.13 -10.19
CA SER A 74 -40.89 -0.32 -9.66
C SER A 74 -41.12 1.18 -9.85
N ASP A 75 -41.63 1.58 -11.01
CA ASP A 75 -41.93 2.98 -11.32
C ASP A 75 -43.12 3.49 -10.47
N GLU A 76 -44.12 2.64 -10.22
CA GLU A 76 -45.23 2.93 -9.31
C GLU A 76 -44.74 3.12 -7.87
N GLN A 77 -43.82 2.28 -7.39
CA GLN A 77 -43.19 2.45 -6.07
C GLN A 77 -42.42 3.76 -5.96
N ALA A 78 -41.62 4.11 -6.97
CA ALA A 78 -40.87 5.36 -6.99
C ALA A 78 -41.81 6.58 -6.92
N ARG A 79 -42.96 6.53 -7.61
CA ARG A 79 -43.99 7.57 -7.51
C ARG A 79 -44.60 7.66 -6.11
N LEU A 80 -44.98 6.54 -5.51
CA LEU A 80 -45.57 6.51 -4.16
C LEU A 80 -44.59 7.01 -3.09
N ILE A 81 -43.31 6.67 -3.20
CA ILE A 81 -42.25 7.18 -2.31
C ILE A 81 -42.08 8.68 -2.49
N PHE A 82 -42.08 9.17 -3.73
CA PHE A 82 -41.98 10.60 -4.04
C PHE A 82 -43.17 11.38 -3.47
N GLU A 83 -44.39 10.87 -3.61
CA GLU A 83 -45.61 11.45 -3.05
C GLU A 83 -45.61 11.43 -1.51
N ALA A 84 -45.19 10.32 -0.89
CA ALA A 84 -45.07 10.22 0.57
C ALA A 84 -44.04 11.20 1.14
N THR A 85 -42.90 11.35 0.46
CA THR A 85 -41.84 12.30 0.83
C THR A 85 -42.34 13.75 0.70
N HIS A 86 -43.08 14.06 -0.38
CA HIS A 86 -43.68 15.38 -0.56
C HIS A 86 -44.73 15.71 0.52
N ASN A 87 -45.44 14.70 1.00
CA ASN A 87 -46.44 14.82 2.07
C ASN A 87 -45.85 14.77 3.49
N GLY A 88 -44.53 14.73 3.65
CA GLY A 88 -43.85 14.74 4.95
C GLY A 88 -43.87 13.42 5.71
N ILE A 89 -44.19 12.30 5.04
CA ILE A 89 -44.15 10.95 5.62
C ILE A 89 -42.77 10.35 5.32
N LEU A 90 -41.90 10.33 6.33
CA LEU A 90 -40.51 9.85 6.20
C LEU A 90 -40.37 8.32 6.29
N ASP A 91 -41.34 7.63 6.91
CA ASP A 91 -41.31 6.18 7.17
C ASP A 91 -42.27 5.38 6.26
N TYR A 92 -42.41 5.77 4.99
CA TYR A 92 -43.25 5.03 4.05
C TYR A 92 -42.53 3.78 3.51
N GLU A 93 -43.06 2.59 3.83
CA GLU A 93 -42.56 1.33 3.27
C GLU A 93 -43.33 0.98 1.97
N PRO A 94 -42.65 0.92 0.81
CA PRO A 94 -43.29 0.57 -0.45
C PRO A 94 -43.74 -0.91 -0.46
N PRO A 95 -44.77 -1.25 -1.26
CA PRO A 95 -45.17 -2.65 -1.45
C PRO A 95 -44.01 -3.51 -1.92
N VAL A 96 -43.97 -4.78 -1.55
CA VAL A 96 -42.85 -5.65 -1.90
C VAL A 96 -43.00 -6.15 -3.34
N LEU A 97 -42.01 -5.92 -4.20
CA LEU A 97 -42.01 -6.43 -5.57
C LEU A 97 -42.11 -7.97 -5.60
N PRO A 98 -42.93 -8.55 -6.50
CA PRO A 98 -42.94 -9.99 -6.71
C PRO A 98 -41.56 -10.46 -7.20
N SER A 99 -41.11 -11.61 -6.71
CA SER A 99 -39.84 -12.20 -7.13
C SER A 99 -40.04 -13.65 -7.54
N LYS A 100 -39.54 -13.98 -8.73
CA LYS A 100 -39.48 -15.30 -9.35
C LYS A 100 -38.10 -15.94 -9.15
N TYR A 101 -37.03 -15.16 -9.20
CA TYR A 101 -35.65 -15.67 -9.20
C TYR A 101 -34.90 -15.43 -7.88
N TYR A 102 -35.17 -14.33 -7.17
CA TYR A 102 -34.45 -13.94 -5.94
C TYR A 102 -35.40 -13.72 -4.73
N PRO A 103 -35.82 -14.80 -4.05
CA PRO A 103 -36.84 -14.76 -3.00
C PRO A 103 -36.49 -13.80 -1.85
N LEU A 104 -37.52 -13.26 -1.19
CA LEU A 104 -37.39 -12.31 -0.07
C LEU A 104 -36.50 -12.80 1.08
N GLU A 105 -36.46 -14.11 1.33
CA GLU A 105 -35.60 -14.73 2.34
C GLU A 105 -34.09 -14.56 2.02
N MET A 106 -33.73 -14.47 0.74
CA MET A 106 -32.34 -14.26 0.28
C MET A 106 -31.94 -12.77 0.26
N ARG A 107 -32.89 -11.82 0.31
CA ARG A 107 -32.60 -10.38 0.41
C ARG A 107 -31.93 -9.95 1.72
N GLY A 108 -31.90 -10.83 2.73
CA GLY A 108 -31.10 -10.61 3.95
C GLY A 108 -29.58 -10.54 3.70
N ILE A 109 -29.09 -11.15 2.62
CA ILE A 109 -27.66 -11.23 2.25
C ILE A 109 -27.23 -9.99 1.46
N ASN A 110 -28.04 -9.55 0.50
CA ASN A 110 -27.85 -8.28 -0.20
C ASN A 110 -29.22 -7.63 -0.46
N LYS A 111 -29.52 -6.54 0.28
CA LYS A 111 -30.80 -5.83 0.22
C LYS A 111 -31.05 -5.14 -1.12
N ASN A 112 -30.00 -4.94 -1.93
CA ASN A 112 -30.07 -4.19 -3.17
C ASN A 112 -30.23 -5.09 -4.42
N MET A 113 -30.25 -6.42 -4.27
CA MET A 113 -30.49 -7.33 -5.40
C MET A 113 -31.98 -7.64 -5.57
N ASP A 114 -32.48 -7.42 -6.77
CA ASP A 114 -33.83 -7.76 -7.21
C ASP A 114 -33.83 -8.45 -8.58
N ASP A 115 -34.95 -9.11 -8.92
CA ASP A 115 -35.12 -9.78 -10.20
C ASP A 115 -34.90 -8.82 -11.38
N LEU A 116 -35.32 -7.55 -11.25
CA LEU A 116 -35.19 -6.54 -12.29
C LEU A 116 -33.72 -6.25 -12.61
N MET A 117 -32.88 -6.05 -11.60
CA MET A 117 -31.44 -5.88 -11.74
C MET A 117 -30.79 -7.11 -12.39
N LEU A 118 -31.12 -8.32 -11.92
CA LEU A 118 -30.55 -9.56 -12.47
C LEU A 118 -30.93 -9.76 -13.95
N MET A 119 -32.17 -9.48 -14.32
CA MET A 119 -32.63 -9.52 -15.70
C MET A 119 -31.96 -8.43 -16.55
N ASN A 120 -31.74 -7.23 -16.00
CA ASN A 120 -31.02 -6.15 -16.67
C ASN A 120 -29.56 -6.53 -16.97
N ILE A 121 -28.89 -7.27 -16.08
CA ILE A 121 -27.54 -7.80 -16.33
C ILE A 121 -27.55 -8.77 -17.51
N CYS A 122 -28.50 -9.71 -17.55
CA CYS A 122 -28.65 -10.65 -18.67
C CYS A 122 -28.84 -9.92 -20.03
N LEU A 123 -29.63 -8.84 -20.03
CA LEU A 123 -29.87 -8.03 -21.22
C LEU A 123 -28.66 -7.18 -21.61
N ALA A 124 -27.93 -6.65 -20.63
CA ALA A 124 -26.69 -5.92 -20.87
C ALA A 124 -25.64 -6.83 -21.54
N ASP A 125 -25.51 -8.07 -21.08
CA ASP A 125 -24.61 -9.06 -21.69
C ASP A 125 -25.04 -9.40 -23.12
N ARG A 126 -26.35 -9.50 -23.39
CA ARG A 126 -26.86 -9.70 -24.75
C ARG A 126 -26.48 -8.52 -25.64
N ASP A 127 -26.74 -7.31 -25.16
CA ASP A 127 -26.46 -6.08 -25.92
C ASP A 127 -24.96 -5.92 -26.17
N TYR A 128 -24.13 -6.31 -25.20
CA TYR A 128 -22.70 -6.41 -25.35
C TYR A 128 -22.31 -7.38 -26.48
N VAL A 129 -22.82 -8.62 -26.48
CA VAL A 129 -22.52 -9.61 -27.53
C VAL A 129 -22.98 -9.14 -28.92
N LEU A 130 -24.15 -8.52 -29.03
CA LEU A 130 -24.69 -8.02 -30.30
C LEU A 130 -23.90 -6.82 -30.83
N THR A 131 -23.53 -5.88 -29.95
CA THR A 131 -22.86 -4.64 -30.33
C THR A 131 -21.34 -4.78 -30.40
N PHE A 132 -20.74 -5.80 -29.79
CA PHE A 132 -19.29 -6.01 -29.72
C PHE A 132 -18.57 -5.81 -31.06
N LYS A 133 -19.04 -6.48 -32.12
CA LYS A 133 -18.45 -6.35 -33.47
C LYS A 133 -18.61 -4.95 -34.03
N SER A 134 -19.76 -4.31 -33.83
CA SER A 134 -20.01 -2.95 -34.32
C SER A 134 -19.15 -1.92 -33.59
N GLN A 135 -18.93 -2.08 -32.28
CA GLN A 135 -18.10 -1.19 -31.48
C GLN A 135 -16.62 -1.29 -31.86
N LEU A 136 -16.10 -2.51 -32.08
CA LEU A 136 -14.72 -2.69 -32.56
C LEU A 136 -14.52 -2.18 -33.99
N LYS A 137 -15.51 -2.35 -34.88
CA LYS A 137 -15.46 -1.76 -36.23
C LYS A 137 -15.47 -0.24 -36.17
N LYS A 138 -16.35 0.35 -35.36
CA LYS A 138 -16.38 1.80 -35.14
C LYS A 138 -15.02 2.31 -34.64
N LEU A 139 -14.41 1.64 -33.66
CA LEU A 139 -13.07 2.00 -33.18
C LEU A 139 -12.00 1.91 -34.28
N SER A 140 -12.09 0.90 -35.15
CA SER A 140 -11.21 0.76 -36.31
C SER A 140 -11.40 1.88 -37.33
N ASP A 141 -12.66 2.25 -37.62
CA ASP A 141 -13.00 3.32 -38.56
C ASP A 141 -12.59 4.70 -38.02
N ASP A 142 -12.82 4.95 -36.73
CA ASP A 142 -12.38 6.16 -36.03
C ASP A 142 -10.85 6.30 -36.09
N ALA A 143 -10.10 5.21 -35.86
CA ALA A 143 -8.65 5.22 -35.98
C ALA A 143 -8.16 5.52 -37.42
N LEU A 144 -8.84 5.02 -38.45
CA LEU A 144 -8.52 5.36 -39.84
C LEU A 144 -8.85 6.82 -40.17
N SER A 145 -9.96 7.34 -39.65
CA SER A 145 -10.33 8.75 -39.77
C SER A 145 -9.29 9.67 -39.13
N ASP A 146 -8.86 9.36 -37.89
CA ASP A 146 -7.81 10.10 -37.19
C ASP A 146 -6.50 10.13 -37.99
N ARG A 147 -6.12 8.99 -38.58
CA ARG A 147 -4.94 8.90 -39.47
C ARG A 147 -5.06 9.86 -40.66
N ASP A 148 -6.19 9.85 -41.33
CA ASP A 148 -6.41 10.67 -42.54
C ASP A 148 -6.45 12.16 -42.21
N GLU A 149 -6.98 12.52 -41.04
CA GLU A 149 -6.89 13.88 -40.50
C GLU A 149 -5.43 14.28 -40.25
N PHE A 150 -4.62 13.42 -39.63
CA PHE A 150 -3.19 13.70 -39.41
C PHE A 150 -2.43 13.92 -40.72
N ILE A 151 -2.71 13.11 -41.75
CA ILE A 151 -2.09 13.25 -43.07
C ILE A 151 -2.52 14.58 -43.71
N THR A 152 -3.80 14.94 -43.60
CA THR A 152 -4.34 16.20 -44.13
C THR A 152 -3.72 17.42 -43.44
N ASN A 153 -3.42 17.31 -42.14
CA ASN A 153 -2.73 18.32 -41.34
C ASN A 153 -1.20 18.39 -41.57
N GLY A 154 -0.68 17.69 -42.59
CA GLY A 154 0.72 17.75 -43.01
C GLY A 154 1.67 16.84 -42.23
N ILE A 155 1.16 15.90 -41.44
CA ILE A 155 1.98 14.89 -40.77
C ILE A 155 2.34 13.79 -41.78
N SER A 156 3.63 13.42 -41.84
CA SER A 156 4.10 12.36 -42.74
C SER A 156 3.34 11.04 -42.50
N PRO A 157 2.89 10.33 -43.56
CA PRO A 157 2.30 9.00 -43.44
C PRO A 157 3.20 7.98 -42.73
N ASP A 158 4.53 8.17 -42.80
CA ASP A 158 5.52 7.32 -42.14
C ASP A 158 5.75 7.66 -40.67
N SER A 159 5.07 8.70 -40.15
CA SER A 159 5.18 9.07 -38.74
C SER A 159 4.65 7.98 -37.81
N PHE A 160 5.18 7.95 -36.58
CA PHE A 160 4.74 7.03 -35.53
C PHE A 160 3.22 7.08 -35.30
N ILE A 161 2.63 8.28 -35.34
CA ILE A 161 1.21 8.50 -35.03
C ILE A 161 0.33 7.87 -36.12
N CYS A 162 0.65 8.09 -37.40
CA CYS A 162 -0.11 7.50 -38.51
C CYS A 162 0.01 5.97 -38.52
N ARG A 163 1.22 5.43 -38.30
CA ARG A 163 1.44 3.98 -38.20
C ARG A 163 0.75 3.35 -36.99
N TYR A 164 0.72 4.05 -35.86
CA TYR A 164 0.00 3.61 -34.67
C TYR A 164 -1.49 3.46 -34.96
N GLN A 165 -2.11 4.47 -35.58
CA GLN A 165 -3.53 4.44 -35.91
C GLN A 165 -3.85 3.35 -36.95
N GLN A 166 -3.01 3.19 -37.97
CA GLN A 166 -3.16 2.11 -38.95
C GLN A 166 -3.08 0.72 -38.31
N ASN A 167 -2.11 0.47 -37.42
CA ASN A 167 -1.98 -0.81 -36.74
C ASN A 167 -3.16 -1.07 -35.78
N THR A 168 -3.65 -0.01 -35.12
CA THR A 168 -4.81 -0.07 -34.23
C THR A 168 -6.06 -0.52 -35.01
N ALA A 169 -6.32 0.08 -36.17
CA ALA A 169 -7.42 -0.30 -37.06
C ALA A 169 -7.29 -1.76 -37.55
N GLN A 170 -6.09 -2.17 -37.97
CA GLN A 170 -5.86 -3.54 -38.43
C GLN A 170 -6.09 -4.58 -37.32
N ILE A 171 -5.62 -4.32 -36.10
CA ILE A 171 -5.75 -5.28 -34.99
C ILE A 171 -7.21 -5.42 -34.56
N TYR A 172 -7.94 -4.31 -34.39
CA TYR A 172 -9.32 -4.37 -33.93
C TYR A 172 -10.29 -4.85 -35.02
N SER A 173 -10.02 -4.60 -36.30
CA SER A 173 -10.79 -5.22 -37.39
C SER A 173 -10.58 -6.74 -37.44
N ASP A 174 -9.34 -7.21 -37.30
CA ASP A 174 -9.01 -8.63 -37.18
C ASP A 174 -9.72 -9.32 -36.00
N ILE A 175 -9.76 -8.66 -34.84
CA ILE A 175 -10.43 -9.17 -33.63
C ILE A 175 -11.94 -9.23 -33.85
N ALA A 176 -12.54 -8.20 -34.46
CA ALA A 176 -13.97 -8.17 -34.74
C ALA A 176 -14.41 -9.31 -35.67
N GLU A 177 -13.55 -9.74 -36.60
CA GLU A 177 -13.83 -10.82 -37.53
C GLU A 177 -13.60 -12.21 -36.91
N LYS A 178 -12.47 -12.40 -36.23
CA LYS A 178 -12.00 -13.71 -35.76
C LYS A 178 -12.59 -14.13 -34.41
N THR A 179 -13.06 -13.18 -33.60
CA THR A 179 -13.53 -13.44 -32.23
C THR A 179 -15.02 -13.76 -32.22
N ARG A 180 -15.39 -14.82 -31.49
CA ARG A 180 -16.79 -15.17 -31.20
C ARG A 180 -16.97 -15.19 -29.69
N ILE A 181 -17.89 -14.38 -29.20
CA ILE A 181 -18.23 -14.31 -27.78
C ILE A 181 -19.46 -15.20 -27.54
N GLY A 182 -19.35 -16.14 -26.61
CA GLY A 182 -20.48 -16.91 -26.11
C GLY A 182 -21.40 -16.03 -25.26
N PHE A 183 -22.71 -16.19 -25.43
CA PHE A 183 -23.71 -15.53 -24.58
C PHE A 183 -23.87 -16.35 -23.30
N GLU A 184 -23.19 -15.93 -22.24
CA GLU A 184 -23.20 -16.55 -20.92
C GLU A 184 -22.91 -15.50 -19.83
N TYR A 185 -23.21 -15.83 -18.58
CA TYR A 185 -22.92 -14.97 -17.44
C TYR A 185 -21.43 -15.03 -17.07
N ASN A 186 -20.69 -13.99 -17.39
CA ASN A 186 -19.24 -13.97 -17.22
C ASN A 186 -18.83 -13.46 -15.83
N HIS A 187 -18.22 -14.32 -15.02
CA HIS A 187 -17.95 -14.02 -13.60
C HIS A 187 -16.63 -14.62 -13.12
N GLY A 188 -16.12 -14.10 -12.00
CA GLY A 188 -14.89 -14.57 -11.34
C GLY A 188 -13.58 -14.09 -11.98
N TYR A 189 -13.43 -14.18 -13.30
CA TYR A 189 -12.14 -13.91 -13.98
C TYR A 189 -11.65 -12.47 -13.83
N LYS A 190 -12.55 -11.48 -13.91
CA LYS A 190 -12.21 -10.06 -13.71
C LYS A 190 -11.57 -9.82 -12.34
N ASN A 191 -12.16 -10.40 -11.28
CA ASN A 191 -11.66 -10.23 -9.92
C ASN A 191 -10.31 -10.90 -9.74
N PHE A 192 -10.13 -12.10 -10.31
CA PHE A 192 -8.85 -12.81 -10.30
C PHE A 192 -7.74 -12.02 -11.02
N PHE A 193 -7.98 -11.51 -12.23
CA PHE A 193 -6.97 -10.77 -12.98
C PHE A 193 -6.62 -9.41 -12.35
N LYS A 194 -7.58 -8.77 -11.66
CA LYS A 194 -7.36 -7.49 -10.98
C LYS A 194 -6.70 -7.63 -9.60
N TYR A 195 -6.61 -8.83 -9.03
CA TYR A 195 -5.97 -9.06 -7.72
C TYR A 195 -4.44 -8.96 -7.82
N TYR A 196 -3.90 -7.75 -7.69
CA TYR A 196 -2.47 -7.46 -7.77
C TYR A 196 -1.74 -7.63 -6.43
N GLU A 197 -2.47 -7.74 -5.33
CA GLU A 197 -1.94 -7.85 -3.97
C GLU A 197 -1.11 -9.13 -3.79
N VAL A 198 -1.48 -10.22 -4.48
CA VAL A 198 -0.68 -11.46 -4.54
C VAL A 198 0.78 -11.19 -4.93
N ASN A 199 1.00 -10.17 -5.77
CA ASN A 199 2.33 -9.87 -6.27
C ASN A 199 3.29 -9.42 -5.16
N ILE A 200 2.77 -8.69 -4.16
CA ILE A 200 3.54 -8.21 -3.01
C ILE A 200 4.12 -9.40 -2.22
N PHE A 201 3.30 -10.42 -1.97
CA PHE A 201 3.73 -11.62 -1.25
C PHE A 201 4.75 -12.44 -2.05
N ILE A 202 4.59 -12.56 -3.37
CA ILE A 202 5.56 -13.25 -4.23
C ILE A 202 6.90 -12.50 -4.22
N PHE A 203 6.89 -11.16 -4.33
CA PHE A 203 8.11 -10.35 -4.26
C PHE A 203 8.87 -10.55 -2.93
N PHE A 204 8.17 -10.52 -1.79
CA PHE A 204 8.80 -10.78 -0.49
C PHE A 204 9.31 -12.21 -0.35
N SER A 205 8.58 -13.20 -0.89
CA SER A 205 9.03 -14.60 -0.92
C SER A 205 10.33 -14.77 -1.69
N ILE A 206 10.48 -14.09 -2.83
CA ILE A 206 11.69 -14.09 -3.65
C ILE A 206 12.85 -13.39 -2.92
N ILE A 207 12.61 -12.25 -2.26
CA ILE A 207 13.62 -11.56 -1.45
C ILE A 207 14.12 -12.48 -0.32
N ALA A 208 13.23 -13.20 0.35
CA ALA A 208 13.61 -14.16 1.40
C ALA A 208 14.46 -15.31 0.83
N LEU A 209 14.02 -15.89 -0.31
CA LEU A 209 14.69 -17.01 -0.98
C LEU A 209 16.10 -16.65 -1.49
N CYS A 210 16.25 -15.53 -2.20
CA CYS A 210 17.51 -15.11 -2.79
C CYS A 210 18.61 -14.82 -1.74
N GLY A 211 18.23 -14.53 -0.49
CA GLY A 211 19.16 -14.38 0.63
C GLY A 211 19.93 -15.66 0.98
N ALA A 212 19.37 -16.84 0.70
CA ALA A 212 20.04 -18.13 0.99
C ALA A 212 21.16 -18.49 -0.02
N PHE A 213 21.07 -18.02 -1.26
CA PHE A 213 21.92 -18.49 -2.36
C PHE A 213 23.40 -18.08 -2.22
N PHE A 214 23.68 -16.81 -1.98
CA PHE A 214 25.06 -16.30 -1.87
C PHE A 214 25.43 -15.81 -0.49
N ILE A 215 24.54 -15.11 0.22
CA ILE A 215 24.86 -14.56 1.54
C ILE A 215 24.98 -15.68 2.58
N GLY A 216 24.13 -16.70 2.51
CA GLY A 216 24.26 -17.89 3.36
C GLY A 216 25.62 -18.58 3.21
N GLU A 217 26.16 -18.64 1.99
CA GLU A 217 27.47 -19.24 1.74
C GLU A 217 28.65 -18.36 2.15
N LYS A 218 28.53 -17.05 1.92
CA LYS A 218 29.54 -16.06 2.31
C LYS A 218 29.67 -16.00 3.82
N ASN A 219 28.55 -15.98 4.54
CA ASN A 219 28.54 -15.93 6.00
C ASN A 219 29.08 -17.21 6.63
N ASN A 220 28.82 -18.36 5.99
CA ASN A 220 29.37 -19.64 6.45
C ASN A 220 30.83 -19.86 6.02
N GLY A 221 31.45 -18.94 5.27
CA GLY A 221 32.81 -19.07 4.74
C GLY A 221 33.01 -20.21 3.71
N PHE A 222 31.96 -20.95 3.39
CA PHE A 222 32.02 -22.15 2.54
C PHE A 222 32.35 -21.83 1.08
N ILE A 223 32.16 -20.57 0.67
CA ILE A 223 32.41 -20.11 -0.69
C ILE A 223 33.85 -20.37 -1.17
N PHE A 224 34.85 -20.34 -0.27
CA PHE A 224 36.24 -20.62 -0.63
C PHE A 224 36.48 -22.09 -0.97
N ILE A 225 35.93 -23.00 -0.16
CA ILE A 225 35.97 -24.45 -0.39
C ILE A 225 35.26 -24.76 -1.69
N LEU A 226 34.06 -24.20 -1.89
CA LEU A 226 33.29 -24.40 -3.11
C LEU A 226 34.11 -23.98 -4.34
N LYS A 227 34.68 -22.77 -4.35
CA LYS A 227 35.46 -22.23 -5.49
C LYS A 227 36.77 -22.99 -5.78
N SER A 228 37.27 -23.78 -4.84
CA SER A 228 38.45 -24.65 -5.02
C SER A 228 38.11 -25.98 -5.70
N SER A 229 36.83 -26.37 -5.74
CA SER A 229 36.38 -27.62 -6.36
C SER A 229 36.26 -27.53 -7.90
N LYS A 230 36.38 -28.67 -8.59
CA LYS A 230 36.40 -28.80 -10.07
C LYS A 230 35.23 -28.11 -10.78
N TYR A 231 34.06 -28.04 -10.17
CA TYR A 231 32.86 -27.40 -10.73
C TYR A 231 32.35 -26.19 -9.94
N GLY A 232 33.11 -25.72 -8.96
CA GLY A 232 32.68 -24.73 -7.97
C GLY A 232 32.54 -23.28 -8.41
N ARG A 233 32.87 -22.96 -9.67
CA ARG A 233 32.81 -21.60 -10.24
C ARG A 233 31.59 -21.45 -11.15
N GLY A 234 31.77 -21.11 -12.43
CA GLY A 234 30.68 -20.83 -13.38
C GLY A 234 29.64 -21.95 -13.52
N LYS A 235 30.04 -23.23 -13.46
CA LYS A 235 29.09 -24.35 -13.51
C LYS A 235 28.17 -24.41 -12.28
N THR A 236 28.68 -24.06 -11.10
CA THR A 236 27.83 -23.93 -9.90
C THR A 236 26.98 -22.66 -9.95
N ALA A 237 27.49 -21.55 -10.49
CA ALA A 237 26.68 -20.36 -10.73
C ALA A 237 25.48 -20.66 -11.64
N ALA A 238 25.72 -21.32 -12.77
CA ALA A 238 24.65 -21.73 -13.69
C ALA A 238 23.64 -22.66 -13.00
N ALA A 239 24.11 -23.66 -12.24
CA ALA A 239 23.22 -24.54 -11.48
C ALA A 239 22.32 -23.79 -10.48
N LYS A 240 22.84 -22.73 -9.85
CA LYS A 240 22.07 -21.85 -8.97
C LYS A 240 21.05 -21.00 -9.72
N LEU A 241 21.38 -20.47 -10.89
CA LEU A 241 20.43 -19.74 -11.73
C LEU A 241 19.26 -20.62 -12.15
N TYR A 242 19.53 -21.86 -12.57
CA TYR A 242 18.47 -22.82 -12.89
C TYR A 242 17.65 -23.21 -11.66
N ALA A 243 18.30 -23.48 -10.52
CA ALA A 243 17.59 -23.78 -9.28
C ALA A 243 16.70 -22.61 -8.83
N LEU A 244 17.19 -21.37 -8.95
CA LEU A 244 16.42 -20.16 -8.68
C LEU A 244 15.21 -20.05 -9.60
N ALA A 245 15.38 -20.24 -10.91
CA ALA A 245 14.28 -20.18 -11.87
C ALA A 245 13.18 -21.22 -11.56
N VAL A 246 13.57 -22.46 -11.21
CA VAL A 246 12.62 -23.51 -10.80
C VAL A 246 11.90 -23.13 -9.50
N CYS A 247 12.61 -22.67 -8.48
CA CYS A 247 11.98 -22.24 -7.23
C CYS A 247 11.04 -21.04 -7.42
N VAL A 248 11.43 -20.06 -8.24
CA VAL A 248 10.58 -18.90 -8.57
C VAL A 248 9.32 -19.35 -9.31
N PHE A 249 9.45 -20.23 -10.31
CA PHE A 249 8.30 -20.79 -11.01
C PHE A 249 7.33 -21.49 -10.05
N LEU A 250 7.84 -22.33 -9.14
CA LEU A 250 7.01 -23.03 -8.16
C LEU A 250 6.32 -22.06 -7.18
N ILE A 251 7.01 -21.03 -6.71
CA ILE A 251 6.41 -20.00 -5.84
C ILE A 251 5.29 -19.26 -6.58
N VAL A 252 5.55 -18.80 -7.81
CA VAL A 252 4.56 -18.10 -8.63
C VAL A 252 3.35 -18.98 -8.89
N LEU A 253 3.57 -20.26 -9.23
CA LEU A 253 2.53 -21.23 -9.46
C LEU A 253 1.67 -21.44 -8.20
N ILE A 254 2.29 -21.71 -7.04
CA ILE A 254 1.58 -21.97 -5.78
C ILE A 254 0.74 -20.77 -5.35
N PHE A 255 1.32 -19.55 -5.36
CA PHE A 255 0.60 -18.35 -4.96
C PHE A 255 -0.54 -18.02 -5.94
N THR A 256 -0.27 -18.07 -7.25
CA THR A 256 -1.30 -17.75 -8.27
C THR A 256 -2.40 -18.80 -8.29
N ALA A 257 -2.07 -20.09 -8.18
CA ALA A 257 -3.05 -21.17 -8.09
C ALA A 257 -3.89 -21.07 -6.81
N SER A 258 -3.31 -20.69 -5.68
CA SER A 258 -4.09 -20.48 -4.45
C SER A 258 -5.13 -19.38 -4.61
N SER A 259 -4.76 -18.25 -5.21
CA SER A 259 -5.70 -17.16 -5.49
C SER A 259 -6.78 -17.59 -6.50
N PHE A 260 -6.41 -18.34 -7.54
CA PHE A 260 -7.36 -18.89 -8.50
C PHE A 260 -8.38 -19.83 -7.83
N ILE A 261 -7.93 -20.74 -6.97
CA ILE A 261 -8.81 -21.67 -6.25
C ILE A 261 -9.75 -20.92 -5.31
N ILE A 262 -9.26 -19.91 -4.58
CA ILE A 262 -10.07 -19.14 -3.63
C ILE A 262 -11.17 -18.36 -4.37
N PHE A 263 -10.83 -17.63 -5.43
CA PHE A 263 -11.83 -16.92 -6.23
C PHE A 263 -12.85 -17.89 -6.87
N GLY A 264 -12.39 -19.05 -7.35
CA GLY A 264 -13.28 -20.08 -7.89
C GLY A 264 -14.19 -20.72 -6.84
N ALA A 265 -13.74 -20.86 -5.59
CA ALA A 265 -14.53 -21.44 -4.50
C ALA A 265 -15.58 -20.48 -3.92
N VAL A 266 -15.30 -19.17 -3.92
CA VAL A 266 -16.17 -18.14 -3.35
C VAL A 266 -17.14 -17.58 -4.40
N ILE A 267 -16.66 -17.22 -5.59
CA ILE A 267 -17.48 -16.54 -6.62
C ILE A 267 -17.94 -17.51 -7.72
N GLY A 268 -17.13 -18.52 -8.04
CA GLY A 268 -17.31 -19.35 -9.24
C GLY A 268 -16.63 -18.74 -10.48
N TYR A 269 -16.54 -19.55 -11.55
CA TYR A 269 -15.99 -19.15 -12.84
C TYR A 269 -16.93 -19.56 -13.98
N SER A 270 -17.03 -18.70 -15.00
CA SER A 270 -17.67 -18.98 -16.29
C SER A 270 -16.83 -19.90 -17.18
N ASP A 271 -17.34 -20.25 -18.36
CA ASP A 271 -16.66 -21.17 -19.27
C ASP A 271 -15.26 -20.65 -19.66
N ILE A 272 -14.24 -21.45 -19.36
CA ILE A 272 -12.83 -21.13 -19.59
C ILE A 272 -12.48 -21.12 -21.09
N PHE A 273 -13.33 -21.69 -21.95
CA PHE A 273 -13.12 -21.73 -23.39
C PHE A 273 -13.70 -20.53 -24.14
N ASN A 274 -14.48 -19.67 -23.48
CA ASN A 274 -14.98 -18.44 -24.08
C ASN A 274 -13.82 -17.46 -24.39
N ALA A 275 -14.04 -16.52 -25.32
CA ALA A 275 -13.06 -15.52 -25.71
C ALA A 275 -12.77 -14.55 -24.55
N VAL A 276 -11.52 -14.15 -24.33
CA VAL A 276 -11.17 -13.28 -23.19
C VAL A 276 -11.85 -11.92 -23.25
N GLN A 277 -12.15 -11.45 -24.47
CA GLN A 277 -12.88 -10.22 -24.71
C GLN A 277 -14.27 -10.20 -24.08
N SER A 278 -14.83 -11.37 -23.76
CA SER A 278 -16.10 -11.48 -23.04
C SER A 278 -16.02 -11.00 -21.59
N VAL A 279 -14.83 -10.96 -20.99
CA VAL A 279 -14.61 -10.53 -19.60
C VAL A 279 -14.65 -9.01 -19.54
N ASP A 280 -15.44 -8.45 -18.62
CA ASP A 280 -15.55 -7.01 -18.45
C ASP A 280 -14.18 -6.35 -18.15
N GLY A 281 -13.85 -5.32 -18.93
CA GLY A 281 -12.55 -4.66 -19.00
C GLY A 281 -11.59 -5.18 -20.07
N PHE A 282 -11.85 -6.33 -20.70
CA PHE A 282 -10.95 -6.93 -21.71
C PHE A 282 -11.44 -6.81 -23.16
N MET A 283 -12.47 -6.00 -23.41
CA MET A 283 -13.02 -5.79 -24.76
C MET A 283 -11.95 -5.36 -25.77
N LEU A 284 -11.01 -4.50 -25.35
CA LEU A 284 -9.94 -3.94 -26.18
C LEU A 284 -8.66 -4.80 -26.17
N MET A 285 -8.72 -6.04 -25.66
CA MET A 285 -7.56 -6.90 -25.60
C MET A 285 -7.09 -7.27 -27.03
N PRO A 286 -5.83 -6.98 -27.41
CA PRO A 286 -5.35 -7.11 -28.78
C PRO A 286 -5.07 -8.55 -29.23
N LEU A 287 -5.32 -9.55 -28.37
CA LEU A 287 -5.03 -10.96 -28.63
C LEU A 287 -6.32 -11.77 -28.73
N ASN A 288 -6.56 -12.41 -29.87
CA ASN A 288 -7.66 -13.37 -30.02
C ASN A 288 -7.28 -14.70 -29.34
N THR A 289 -7.69 -14.86 -28.08
CA THR A 289 -7.40 -16.05 -27.26
C THR A 289 -8.60 -16.37 -26.37
N SER A 290 -8.76 -17.66 -26.03
CA SER A 290 -9.71 -18.08 -24.99
C SER A 290 -9.19 -17.71 -23.60
N ILE A 291 -10.07 -17.72 -22.60
CA ILE A 291 -9.71 -17.43 -21.20
C ILE A 291 -8.61 -18.37 -20.71
N ALA A 292 -8.68 -19.66 -21.05
CA ALA A 292 -7.64 -20.64 -20.79
C ALA A 292 -6.28 -20.23 -21.41
N GLY A 293 -6.30 -19.80 -22.67
CA GLY A 293 -5.10 -19.33 -23.36
C GLY A 293 -4.48 -18.09 -22.70
N TYR A 294 -5.32 -17.16 -22.26
CA TYR A 294 -4.85 -15.96 -21.56
C TYR A 294 -4.31 -16.27 -20.16
N ILE A 295 -4.90 -17.21 -19.40
CA ILE A 295 -4.33 -17.67 -18.12
C ILE A 295 -2.90 -18.20 -18.32
N ALA A 296 -2.63 -18.92 -19.42
CA ALA A 296 -1.29 -19.39 -19.74
C ALA A 296 -0.33 -18.23 -20.07
N ILE A 297 -0.76 -17.25 -20.88
CA ILE A 297 0.02 -16.05 -21.19
C ILE A 297 0.30 -15.24 -19.92
N PHE A 298 -0.72 -15.05 -19.09
CA PHE A 298 -0.64 -14.39 -17.79
C PHE A 298 0.41 -15.04 -16.89
N LEU A 299 0.33 -16.36 -16.71
CA LEU A 299 1.32 -17.10 -15.91
C LEU A 299 2.74 -17.01 -16.49
N CYS A 300 2.88 -17.02 -17.81
CA CYS A 300 4.17 -16.92 -18.49
C CYS A 300 4.84 -15.55 -18.29
N ILE A 301 4.14 -14.45 -18.60
CA ILE A 301 4.64 -13.08 -18.44
C ILE A 301 4.94 -12.80 -16.96
N LYS A 302 4.04 -13.24 -16.07
CA LYS A 302 4.21 -13.12 -14.61
C LYS A 302 5.46 -13.85 -14.13
N THR A 303 5.66 -15.10 -14.55
CA THR A 303 6.86 -15.89 -14.21
C THR A 303 8.15 -15.23 -14.72
N LEU A 304 8.17 -14.76 -15.97
CA LEU A 304 9.32 -14.07 -16.56
C LEU A 304 9.68 -12.80 -15.78
N SER A 305 8.67 -12.02 -15.37
CA SER A 305 8.85 -10.81 -14.57
C SER A 305 9.53 -11.12 -13.23
N TYR A 306 9.09 -12.17 -12.55
CA TYR A 306 9.69 -12.60 -11.28
C TYR A 306 11.08 -13.20 -11.44
N ILE A 307 11.36 -13.92 -12.54
CA ILE A 307 12.71 -14.39 -12.85
C ILE A 307 13.63 -13.18 -13.05
N ALA A 308 13.23 -12.19 -13.86
CA ALA A 308 14.00 -10.96 -14.09
C ALA A 308 14.30 -10.23 -12.76
N PHE A 309 13.29 -10.05 -11.91
CA PHE A 309 13.45 -9.44 -10.60
C PHE A 309 14.37 -10.24 -9.67
N SER A 310 14.21 -11.57 -9.62
CA SER A 310 15.03 -12.45 -8.79
C SER A 310 16.52 -12.37 -9.14
N LEU A 311 16.85 -12.20 -10.43
CA LEU A 311 18.22 -12.04 -10.91
C LEU A 311 18.82 -10.70 -10.51
N LEU A 312 18.06 -9.61 -10.54
CA LEU A 312 18.52 -8.30 -10.03
C LEU A 312 18.85 -8.37 -8.54
N ILE A 313 18.00 -9.01 -7.75
CA ILE A 313 18.27 -9.27 -6.33
C ILE A 313 19.51 -10.16 -6.15
N LEU A 314 19.66 -11.17 -7.00
CA LEU A 314 20.79 -12.08 -6.93
C LEU A 314 22.12 -11.36 -7.21
N ILE A 315 22.13 -10.34 -8.08
CA ILE A 315 23.28 -9.43 -8.26
C ILE A 315 23.59 -8.69 -6.95
N ILE A 316 22.58 -8.12 -6.29
CA ILE A 316 22.75 -7.44 -4.98
C ILE A 316 23.35 -8.42 -3.95
N SER A 317 22.84 -9.66 -3.92
CA SER A 317 23.36 -10.75 -3.08
C SER A 317 24.82 -11.11 -3.42
N ALA A 318 25.22 -11.01 -4.69
CA ALA A 318 26.59 -11.23 -5.15
C ALA A 318 27.57 -10.12 -4.71
N PHE A 319 27.12 -8.87 -4.58
CA PHE A 319 27.96 -7.75 -4.12
C PHE A 319 27.97 -7.53 -2.61
N THR A 320 26.92 -7.96 -1.90
CA THR A 320 26.79 -7.75 -0.45
C THR A 320 27.43 -8.88 0.36
N LYS A 321 27.95 -8.56 1.56
CA LYS A 321 28.50 -9.52 2.54
C LYS A 321 27.62 -9.64 3.80
N SER A 322 26.61 -8.79 3.98
CA SER A 322 25.76 -8.75 5.18
C SER A 322 24.29 -8.90 4.79
N TYR A 323 23.54 -9.69 5.56
CA TYR A 323 22.09 -9.85 5.38
C TYR A 323 21.36 -8.51 5.48
N THR A 324 21.77 -7.62 6.37
CA THR A 324 21.09 -6.32 6.56
C THR A 324 21.18 -5.45 5.32
N VAL A 325 22.36 -5.33 4.73
CA VAL A 325 22.56 -4.53 3.50
C VAL A 325 21.81 -5.15 2.33
N TYR A 326 21.79 -6.48 2.24
CA TYR A 326 21.04 -7.19 1.22
C TYR A 326 19.54 -6.94 1.31
N TYR A 327 18.93 -7.14 2.49
CA TYR A 327 17.51 -6.93 2.68
C TYR A 327 17.14 -5.45 2.46
N ALA A 328 17.92 -4.51 2.98
CA ALA A 328 17.68 -3.08 2.75
C ALA A 328 17.76 -2.70 1.27
N ALA A 329 18.78 -3.15 0.54
CA ALA A 329 18.91 -2.87 -0.89
C ALA A 329 17.83 -3.56 -1.74
N SER A 330 17.45 -4.80 -1.39
CA SER A 330 16.38 -5.54 -2.10
C SER A 330 15.00 -4.91 -1.85
N LEU A 331 14.73 -4.48 -0.61
CA LEU A 331 13.53 -3.72 -0.25
C LEU A 331 13.51 -2.35 -0.93
N GLY A 332 14.66 -1.67 -1.03
CA GLY A 332 14.77 -0.42 -1.78
C GLY A 332 14.47 -0.59 -3.27
N LEU A 333 14.98 -1.66 -3.90
CA LEU A 333 14.67 -1.98 -5.29
C LEU A 333 13.19 -2.30 -5.49
N PHE A 334 12.61 -3.13 -4.62
CA PHE A 334 11.17 -3.40 -4.63
C PHE A 334 10.35 -2.12 -4.43
N GLY A 335 10.68 -1.32 -3.42
CA GLY A 335 10.00 -0.08 -3.10
C GLY A 335 10.07 0.95 -4.22
N LEU A 336 11.20 1.03 -4.95
CA LEU A 336 11.31 1.87 -6.14
C LEU A 336 10.38 1.39 -7.27
N ASN A 337 10.35 0.08 -7.55
CA ASN A 337 9.44 -0.48 -8.55
C ASN A 337 7.97 -0.24 -8.13
N PHE A 338 7.62 -0.47 -6.87
CA PHE A 338 6.27 -0.23 -6.37
C PHE A 338 5.86 1.26 -6.41
N ALA A 339 6.77 2.16 -6.04
CA ALA A 339 6.52 3.60 -6.10
C ALA A 339 6.27 4.08 -7.54
N LEU A 340 7.07 3.62 -8.51
CA LEU A 340 6.87 3.94 -9.93
C LEU A 340 5.54 3.41 -10.48
N TYR A 341 5.02 2.32 -9.91
CA TYR A 341 3.69 1.81 -10.25
C TYR A 341 2.56 2.69 -9.69
N ILE A 342 2.66 3.13 -8.42
CA ILE A 342 1.61 3.92 -7.76
C ILE A 342 1.56 5.38 -8.22
N MET A 343 2.68 5.96 -8.68
CA MET A 343 2.76 7.37 -9.07
C MET A 343 1.83 7.70 -10.25
N LYS A 344 0.58 8.07 -9.93
CA LYS A 344 -0.49 8.44 -10.87
C LYS A 344 -0.18 9.64 -11.78
N PHE A 345 0.84 10.45 -11.46
CA PHE A 345 1.27 11.58 -12.30
C PHE A 345 2.08 11.14 -13.53
N LEU A 346 2.62 9.92 -13.53
CA LEU A 346 3.12 9.34 -14.77
C LEU A 346 1.89 9.00 -15.62
N ASN A 347 1.74 9.64 -16.79
CA ASN A 347 0.73 9.26 -17.78
C ASN A 347 0.67 7.73 -17.88
N TYR A 348 -0.53 7.14 -17.92
CA TYR A 348 -0.72 5.68 -17.95
C TYR A 348 0.11 5.00 -19.07
N SER A 349 0.32 5.71 -20.17
CA SER A 349 1.13 5.31 -21.33
C SER A 349 2.65 5.52 -21.16
N SER A 350 3.13 5.95 -19.99
CA SER A 350 4.54 6.22 -19.74
C SER A 350 5.34 4.91 -19.76
N PRO A 351 6.48 4.84 -20.49
CA PRO A 351 7.35 3.67 -20.49
C PRO A 351 7.82 3.26 -19.10
N LEU A 352 8.02 4.23 -18.19
CA LEU A 352 8.46 3.95 -16.82
C LEU A 352 7.38 3.26 -15.97
N HIS A 353 6.11 3.51 -16.25
CA HIS A 353 5.00 2.86 -15.56
C HIS A 353 4.79 1.44 -16.09
N LEU A 354 4.79 1.27 -17.43
CA LEU A 354 4.50 0.00 -18.10
C LEU A 354 5.67 -1.00 -18.09
N LEU A 355 6.93 -0.56 -18.26
CA LEU A 355 8.11 -1.45 -18.27
C LEU A 355 8.62 -1.81 -16.87
N ASN A 356 8.06 -1.19 -15.84
CA ASN A 356 8.37 -1.49 -14.46
C ASN A 356 8.05 -2.96 -14.11
N LEU A 357 8.94 -3.64 -13.40
CA LEU A 357 8.80 -5.07 -13.08
C LEU A 357 7.55 -5.36 -12.24
N PHE A 358 7.08 -4.40 -11.43
CA PHE A 358 5.83 -4.54 -10.70
C PHE A 358 4.63 -4.55 -11.67
N SER A 359 4.57 -3.59 -12.61
CA SER A 359 3.52 -3.51 -13.63
C SER A 359 3.49 -4.76 -14.52
N LEU A 360 4.66 -5.22 -14.96
CA LEU A 360 4.81 -6.45 -15.74
C LEU A 360 4.34 -7.69 -14.98
N SER A 361 4.53 -7.75 -13.65
CA SER A 361 4.04 -8.86 -12.82
C SER A 361 2.52 -8.90 -12.66
N THR A 362 1.85 -7.76 -12.84
CA THR A 362 0.37 -7.65 -12.91
C THR A 362 -0.18 -8.11 -14.25
N VAL A 363 0.58 -8.01 -15.33
CA VAL A 363 0.23 -8.36 -16.73
C VAL A 363 -0.89 -7.51 -17.34
N VAL A 364 -2.00 -7.29 -16.64
CA VAL A 364 -3.21 -6.61 -17.14
C VAL A 364 -2.90 -5.26 -17.81
N PRO A 365 -2.13 -4.32 -17.21
CA PRO A 365 -1.88 -3.01 -17.83
C PRO A 365 -1.19 -3.08 -19.20
N VAL A 366 -0.47 -4.17 -19.48
CA VAL A 366 0.26 -4.38 -20.73
C VAL A 366 -0.60 -5.08 -21.79
N THR A 367 -1.64 -5.80 -21.37
CA THR A 367 -2.47 -6.64 -22.25
C THR A 367 -3.89 -6.12 -22.46
N GLU A 368 -4.38 -5.22 -21.62
CA GLU A 368 -5.78 -4.74 -21.64
C GLU A 368 -6.14 -3.99 -22.93
N GLN A 369 -5.20 -3.19 -23.46
CA GLN A 369 -5.40 -2.38 -24.66
C GLN A 369 -4.17 -2.43 -25.56
N TYR A 370 -4.39 -2.37 -26.88
CA TYR A 370 -3.29 -2.13 -27.82
C TYR A 370 -2.63 -0.77 -27.57
N GLY A 371 -1.30 -0.76 -27.47
CA GLY A 371 -0.52 0.46 -27.35
C GLY A 371 0.92 0.26 -27.83
N ASN A 372 1.56 1.34 -28.29
CA ASN A 372 2.93 1.32 -28.78
C ASN A 372 3.82 2.32 -28.04
N PHE A 373 5.07 1.93 -27.79
CA PHE A 373 6.13 2.86 -27.43
C PHE A 373 6.79 3.40 -28.68
N ASN A 374 7.08 4.70 -28.67
CA ASN A 374 7.86 5.34 -29.72
C ASN A 374 9.36 5.15 -29.43
N PHE A 375 9.99 4.20 -30.12
CA PHE A 375 11.45 4.03 -30.11
C PHE A 375 12.04 4.60 -31.40
N PHE A 376 12.64 5.79 -31.31
CA PHE A 376 13.32 6.46 -32.43
C PHE A 376 12.44 6.60 -33.70
N GLY A 377 11.13 6.87 -33.54
CA GLY A 377 10.18 7.01 -34.64
C GLY A 377 9.50 5.70 -35.06
N PHE A 378 9.95 4.55 -34.55
CA PHE A 378 9.32 3.25 -34.76
C PHE A 378 8.42 2.88 -33.58
N GLY A 379 7.17 2.52 -33.88
CA GLY A 379 6.22 2.07 -32.87
C GLY A 379 6.40 0.59 -32.55
N MET A 380 6.82 0.28 -31.32
CA MET A 380 6.86 -1.10 -30.84
C MET A 380 5.71 -1.36 -29.87
N ASN A 381 4.98 -2.46 -30.09
CA ASN A 381 3.90 -2.92 -29.22
C ASN A 381 4.37 -3.09 -27.77
N TYR A 382 3.55 -2.68 -26.81
CA TYR A 382 3.78 -2.86 -25.38
C TYR A 382 4.13 -4.31 -25.00
N ILE A 383 3.41 -5.30 -25.52
CA ILE A 383 3.65 -6.72 -25.23
C ILE A 383 5.06 -7.13 -25.70
N ILE A 384 5.40 -6.87 -26.95
CA ILE A 384 6.70 -7.22 -27.53
C ILE A 384 7.83 -6.48 -26.80
N SER A 385 7.64 -5.19 -26.55
CA SER A 385 8.62 -4.36 -25.86
C SER A 385 8.88 -4.86 -24.44
N SER A 386 7.83 -5.26 -23.71
CA SER A 386 7.95 -5.84 -22.37
C SER A 386 8.72 -7.16 -22.38
N LEU A 387 8.45 -8.04 -23.34
CA LEU A 387 9.16 -9.32 -23.50
C LEU A 387 10.64 -9.10 -23.82
N VAL A 388 10.96 -8.20 -24.77
CA VAL A 388 12.34 -7.86 -25.12
C VAL A 388 13.07 -7.27 -23.92
N PHE A 389 12.43 -6.36 -23.17
CA PHE A 389 12.99 -5.76 -21.98
C PHE A 389 13.29 -6.79 -20.88
N MET A 390 12.33 -7.67 -20.58
CA MET A 390 12.53 -8.76 -19.61
C MET A 390 13.65 -9.70 -20.03
N MET A 391 13.69 -10.12 -21.30
CA MET A 391 14.74 -11.00 -21.81
C MET A 391 16.12 -10.34 -21.75
N LEU A 392 16.22 -9.05 -22.05
CA LEU A 392 17.46 -8.29 -21.90
C LEU A 392 17.92 -8.24 -20.45
N ILE A 393 17.02 -7.98 -19.48
CA ILE A 393 17.34 -8.03 -18.05
C ILE A 393 17.81 -9.43 -17.64
N ILE A 394 17.12 -10.48 -18.06
CA ILE A 394 17.45 -11.87 -17.71
C ILE A 394 18.84 -12.24 -18.23
N ILE A 395 19.13 -11.97 -19.50
CA ILE A 395 20.41 -12.31 -20.14
C ILE A 395 21.56 -11.51 -19.50
N THR A 396 21.42 -10.19 -19.40
CA THR A 396 22.45 -9.31 -18.83
C THR A 396 22.71 -9.64 -17.37
N SER A 397 21.66 -9.83 -16.57
CA SER A 397 21.80 -10.12 -15.14
C SER A 397 22.40 -11.50 -14.89
N SER A 398 22.01 -12.50 -15.68
CA SER A 398 22.60 -13.84 -15.60
C SER A 398 24.10 -13.81 -15.93
N ALA A 399 24.49 -13.09 -16.98
CA ALA A 399 25.90 -12.93 -17.35
C ALA A 399 26.71 -12.24 -16.24
N ILE A 400 26.17 -11.16 -15.65
CA ILE A 400 26.79 -10.45 -14.52
C ILE A 400 26.92 -11.39 -13.31
N CYS A 401 25.87 -12.12 -12.94
CA CYS A 401 25.89 -13.08 -11.83
C CYS A 401 26.96 -14.16 -12.03
N VAL A 402 27.04 -14.77 -13.22
CA VAL A 402 28.05 -15.80 -13.53
C VAL A 402 29.46 -15.22 -13.47
N LYS A 403 29.67 -14.00 -14.01
CA LYS A 403 30.96 -13.31 -13.97
C LYS A 403 31.38 -12.96 -12.54
N CYS A 404 30.54 -12.26 -11.79
CA CYS A 404 30.78 -11.90 -10.39
C CYS A 404 31.03 -13.14 -9.51
N TYR A 405 30.35 -14.25 -9.78
CA TYR A 405 30.58 -15.47 -9.03
C TYR A 405 31.90 -16.16 -9.41
N SER A 406 32.25 -16.16 -10.70
CA SER A 406 33.44 -16.85 -11.22
C SER A 406 34.75 -16.09 -10.93
N ASP A 407 34.71 -14.76 -10.88
CA ASP A 407 35.87 -13.93 -10.62
C ASP A 407 36.35 -14.00 -9.16
N ARG A 408 37.65 -13.73 -8.95
CA ARG A 408 38.27 -13.74 -7.61
C ARG A 408 37.69 -12.60 -6.75
N PRO A 409 37.49 -12.81 -5.44
CA PRO A 409 36.91 -11.80 -4.53
C PRO A 409 37.67 -10.46 -4.50
N VAL A 410 38.94 -10.44 -4.91
CA VAL A 410 39.81 -9.24 -4.96
C VAL A 410 39.39 -8.24 -6.05
N ALA A 411 38.84 -8.69 -7.19
CA ALA A 411 38.48 -7.78 -8.29
C ALA A 411 37.17 -7.00 -8.01
N ILE A 412 36.23 -7.63 -7.29
CA ILE A 412 34.94 -7.03 -6.90
C ILE A 412 35.12 -6.01 -5.77
N GLU A 413 36.06 -6.28 -4.86
CA GLU A 413 36.44 -5.35 -3.78
C GLU A 413 37.03 -4.06 -4.37
N ASN A 414 37.86 -4.17 -5.42
CA ASN A 414 38.42 -3.03 -6.14
C ASN A 414 37.39 -2.24 -6.98
N GLY A 415 36.34 -2.88 -7.51
CA GLY A 415 35.27 -2.20 -8.27
C GLY A 415 34.34 -1.37 -7.39
N LEU A 416 33.96 -1.89 -6.22
CA LEU A 416 33.20 -1.15 -5.19
C LEU A 416 34.05 -0.05 -4.53
N LEU A 417 35.33 -0.31 -4.30
CA LEU A 417 36.30 0.73 -3.90
C LEU A 417 36.48 1.78 -5.00
N GLY A 418 36.40 1.42 -6.28
CA GLY A 418 36.44 2.36 -7.41
C GLY A 418 35.21 3.26 -7.49
N PHE A 419 34.02 2.69 -7.26
CA PHE A 419 32.76 3.45 -7.21
C PHE A 419 32.68 4.32 -5.94
N GLN A 420 33.15 3.82 -4.79
CA GLN A 420 33.34 4.63 -3.59
C GLN A 420 34.39 5.74 -3.82
N LYS A 421 35.51 5.49 -4.50
CA LYS A 421 36.52 6.50 -4.86
C LYS A 421 36.03 7.54 -5.88
N ALA A 422 35.01 7.20 -6.68
CA ALA A 422 34.37 8.14 -7.59
C ALA A 422 33.35 9.04 -6.85
N PHE A 423 32.70 8.50 -5.81
CA PHE A 423 31.70 9.23 -5.02
C PHE A 423 32.28 10.00 -3.83
N SER A 424 33.33 9.47 -3.19
CA SER A 424 34.17 10.19 -2.25
C SER A 424 35.41 10.62 -3.02
N GLY A 425 35.51 11.90 -3.40
CA GLY A 425 36.68 12.50 -4.05
C GLY A 425 37.94 12.51 -3.17
N VAL A 426 38.25 11.41 -2.49
CA VAL A 426 39.42 11.23 -1.64
C VAL A 426 40.42 10.38 -2.41
N LYS A 427 41.38 11.07 -3.03
CA LYS A 427 42.62 10.45 -3.52
C LYS A 427 43.46 10.02 -2.32
N GLU A 428 43.23 8.82 -1.80
CA GLU A 428 44.23 8.18 -0.95
C GLU A 428 45.40 7.72 -1.82
N SER A 429 46.38 8.62 -1.94
CA SER A 429 47.70 8.30 -2.46
C SER A 429 48.39 7.41 -1.44
N VAL A 430 48.37 6.10 -1.68
CA VAL A 430 49.21 5.13 -0.97
C VAL A 430 50.67 5.42 -1.31
N LYS A 431 51.28 6.37 -0.60
CA LYS A 431 52.73 6.42 -0.44
C LYS A 431 53.11 5.29 0.51
N ARG A 432 53.39 4.11 -0.06
CA ARG A 432 54.34 3.17 0.55
C ARG A 432 55.69 3.89 0.61
N LYS A 433 55.93 4.62 1.70
CA LYS A 433 57.28 5.06 2.08
C LYS A 433 57.73 4.18 3.24
N ASN A 434 58.67 3.31 2.92
CA ASN A 434 59.75 2.80 3.75
C ASN A 434 59.43 2.42 5.20
N LEU A 435 59.45 1.10 5.45
CA LEU A 435 59.84 0.52 6.73
C LEU A 435 61.21 1.06 7.12
N LYS A 436 61.27 2.13 7.92
CA LYS A 436 62.33 2.41 8.90
C LYS A 436 61.79 3.39 9.93
N SER A 437 61.27 2.86 11.04
CA SER A 437 61.68 3.30 12.39
C SER A 437 60.87 2.55 13.43
N HIS A 438 61.62 1.95 14.33
CA HIS A 438 61.16 1.39 15.58
C HIS A 438 60.92 2.58 16.52
N GLU A 439 59.76 3.24 16.44
CA GLU A 439 59.35 4.21 17.45
C GLU A 439 57.98 3.80 17.99
N SER A 440 57.94 3.62 19.31
CA SER A 440 56.78 3.24 20.08
C SER A 440 55.63 4.22 19.83
N CYS A 441 54.75 3.89 18.89
CA CYS A 441 53.43 4.50 18.81
C CYS A 441 52.67 4.06 20.06
N ARG A 442 52.73 4.88 21.12
CA ARG A 442 51.77 4.77 22.21
C ARG A 442 50.39 4.85 21.57
N PRO A 443 49.52 3.83 21.71
CA PRO A 443 48.18 3.92 21.15
C PRO A 443 47.51 5.13 21.79
N ARG A 444 47.06 6.10 20.97
CA ARG A 444 46.20 7.18 21.45
C ARG A 444 44.96 6.53 22.04
N SER A 445 44.93 6.45 23.38
CA SER A 445 43.76 6.01 24.12
C SER A 445 42.72 7.12 24.03
N TYR A 446 41.85 7.05 23.03
CA TYR A 446 40.64 7.88 23.02
C TYR A 446 39.74 7.40 24.15
N SER A 447 39.64 8.17 25.23
CA SER A 447 38.66 7.94 26.29
C SER A 447 37.26 8.36 25.82
N LEU A 448 36.71 7.68 24.82
CA LEU A 448 35.30 7.79 24.52
C LEU A 448 34.52 7.09 25.63
N SER A 449 33.52 7.77 26.19
CA SER A 449 32.57 7.13 27.12
C SER A 449 31.94 5.90 26.46
N LEU A 450 31.61 4.85 27.24
CA LEU A 450 30.97 3.66 26.65
C LEU A 450 29.66 4.01 25.93
N ILE A 451 28.90 4.97 26.46
CA ILE A 451 27.63 5.42 25.87
C ILE A 451 27.89 6.08 24.52
N SER A 452 28.87 6.98 24.42
CA SER A 452 29.20 7.63 23.14
C SER A 452 29.74 6.65 22.11
N ALA A 453 30.47 5.61 22.52
CA ALA A 453 30.92 4.55 21.63
C ALA A 453 29.74 3.72 21.08
N GLU A 454 28.77 3.36 21.92
CA GLU A 454 27.58 2.62 21.48
C GLU A 454 26.64 3.49 20.62
N LEU A 455 26.46 4.77 20.95
CA LEU A 455 25.75 5.73 20.09
C LEU A 455 26.43 5.88 18.72
N TYR A 456 27.76 5.99 18.71
CA TYR A 456 28.53 6.05 17.47
C TYR A 456 28.36 4.79 16.62
N LYS A 457 28.39 3.59 17.22
CA LYS A 457 28.13 2.33 16.51
C LYS A 457 26.70 2.23 15.97
N ALA A 458 25.72 2.71 16.73
CA ALA A 458 24.32 2.69 16.33
C ALA A 458 24.09 3.58 15.10
N VAL A 459 24.63 4.80 15.10
CA VAL A 459 24.30 5.86 14.12
C VAL A 459 25.37 6.04 13.03
N PHE A 460 26.65 6.15 13.42
CA PHE A 460 27.72 6.69 12.57
C PHE A 460 28.60 5.64 11.90
N ASN A 461 28.14 4.39 11.78
CA ASN A 461 28.74 3.44 10.86
C ASN A 461 28.37 3.83 9.42
N ASN A 462 29.34 4.00 8.52
CA ASN A 462 29.13 4.49 7.14
C ASN A 462 27.96 3.83 6.40
N ARG A 463 27.66 2.55 6.69
CA ARG A 463 26.52 1.83 6.09
C ARG A 463 25.17 2.16 6.75
N ARG A 464 25.13 2.35 8.07
CA ARG A 464 23.91 2.67 8.84
C ARG A 464 23.50 4.14 8.65
N LEU A 465 24.47 5.03 8.48
CA LEU A 465 24.21 6.45 8.20
C LEU A 465 23.48 6.66 6.88
N ILE A 466 23.85 5.93 5.82
CA ILE A 466 23.13 5.96 4.53
C ILE A 466 21.67 5.50 4.71
N VAL A 467 21.45 4.43 5.47
CA VAL A 467 20.10 3.92 5.77
C VAL A 467 19.30 4.97 6.54
N LEU A 468 19.89 5.59 7.57
CA LEU A 468 19.23 6.63 8.35
C LEU A 468 18.80 7.81 7.47
N ILE A 469 19.69 8.31 6.60
CA ILE A 469 19.38 9.40 5.66
C ILE A 469 18.25 8.99 4.73
N LEU A 470 18.30 7.78 4.16
CA LEU A 470 17.25 7.27 3.27
C LEU A 470 15.88 7.25 3.96
N PHE A 471 15.80 6.76 5.21
CA PHE A 471 14.55 6.72 5.96
C PHE A 471 14.02 8.12 6.31
N ILE A 472 14.90 9.08 6.59
CA ILE A 472 14.49 10.49 6.77
C ILE A 472 13.94 11.07 5.47
N ILE A 473 14.56 10.82 4.32
CA ILE A 473 14.05 11.26 3.01
C ILE A 473 12.67 10.66 2.74
N VAL A 474 12.51 9.35 2.99
CA VAL A 474 11.22 8.66 2.86
C VAL A 474 10.17 9.29 3.79
N LYS A 475 10.53 9.60 5.04
CA LYS A 475 9.61 10.28 5.97
C LYS A 475 9.23 11.67 5.48
N ILE A 476 10.17 12.48 4.99
CA ILE A 476 9.88 13.81 4.41
C ILE A 476 8.89 13.67 3.25
N TYR A 477 9.08 12.69 2.36
CA TYR A 477 8.18 12.44 1.24
C TYR A 477 6.78 11.98 1.69
N ILE A 478 6.69 11.04 2.63
CA ILE A 478 5.39 10.57 3.16
C ILE A 478 4.67 11.71 3.87
N SER A 479 5.38 12.52 4.66
CA SER A 479 4.82 13.68 5.35
C SER A 479 4.32 14.72 4.34
N TYR A 480 5.06 14.94 3.26
CA TYR A 480 4.65 15.81 2.16
C TYR A 480 3.36 15.35 1.49
N ILE A 481 3.16 14.05 1.29
CA ILE A 481 1.91 13.53 0.70
C ILE A 481 0.77 13.58 1.73
N SER A 482 1.02 13.06 2.93
CA SER A 482 -0.01 12.83 3.95
C SER A 482 -0.52 14.14 4.54
N LEU A 483 0.35 15.11 4.80
CA LEU A 483 0.02 16.44 5.36
C LEU A 483 -0.22 17.49 4.27
N SER A 484 -0.81 17.06 3.15
CA SER A 484 -1.42 17.97 2.19
C SER A 484 -2.74 18.52 2.76
N PRO A 485 -3.10 19.79 2.52
CA PRO A 485 -4.41 20.30 2.90
C PRO A 485 -5.52 19.49 2.24
N VAL A 486 -6.67 19.36 2.88
CA VAL A 486 -7.83 18.69 2.26
C VAL A 486 -8.28 19.50 1.05
N THR A 487 -8.01 18.99 -0.15
CA THR A 487 -8.35 19.64 -1.42
C THR A 487 -9.72 19.21 -1.89
N GLY A 488 -10.62 20.16 -2.12
CA GLY A 488 -11.93 19.93 -2.70
C GLY A 488 -12.73 21.22 -2.72
N TYR A 489 -13.53 21.43 -3.76
CA TYR A 489 -14.34 22.65 -3.91
C TYR A 489 -15.28 22.85 -2.69
N ASN A 490 -15.95 21.77 -2.26
CA ASN A 490 -16.82 21.79 -1.08
C ASN A 490 -16.05 22.09 0.22
N ASN A 491 -14.85 21.54 0.37
CA ASN A 491 -14.04 21.77 1.57
C ASN A 491 -13.48 23.21 1.63
N ALA A 492 -13.21 23.83 0.48
CA ALA A 492 -12.85 25.24 0.41
C ALA A 492 -14.00 26.12 0.88
N ILE A 493 -15.23 25.87 0.40
CA ILE A 493 -16.44 26.57 0.84
C ILE A 493 -16.69 26.37 2.34
N TYR A 494 -16.57 25.12 2.83
CA TYR A 494 -16.71 24.81 4.26
C TYR A 494 -15.71 25.58 5.11
N LYS A 495 -14.44 25.62 4.68
CA LYS A 495 -13.40 26.38 5.35
C LYS A 495 -13.70 27.87 5.41
N ASP A 496 -14.23 28.46 4.35
CA ASP A 496 -14.60 29.88 4.32
C ASP A 496 -15.74 30.18 5.31
N TYR A 497 -16.75 29.31 5.37
CA TYR A 497 -17.82 29.40 6.38
C TYR A 497 -17.29 29.25 7.81
N MET A 498 -16.51 28.19 8.07
CA MET A 498 -15.93 27.94 9.39
C MET A 498 -15.01 29.07 9.87
N SER A 499 -14.24 29.67 8.97
CA SER A 499 -13.37 30.81 9.29
C SER A 499 -14.17 32.08 9.57
N SER A 500 -15.33 32.26 8.91
CA SER A 500 -16.21 33.41 9.12
C SER A 500 -16.95 33.34 10.47
N PHE A 501 -17.31 32.13 10.92
CA PHE A 501 -18.00 31.89 12.18
C PHE A 501 -17.06 31.50 13.34
N GLU A 502 -15.74 31.62 13.16
CA GLU A 502 -14.74 31.15 14.12
C GLU A 502 -14.88 31.84 15.49
N GLY A 503 -14.93 31.05 16.57
CA GLY A 503 -14.96 31.56 17.94
C GLY A 503 -15.80 30.74 18.91
N VAL A 504 -15.94 31.24 20.15
CA VAL A 504 -16.74 30.60 21.21
C VAL A 504 -18.19 30.48 20.77
N LEU A 505 -18.81 29.32 21.00
CA LEU A 505 -20.24 29.11 20.73
C LEU A 505 -21.08 30.13 21.54
N SER A 506 -21.72 31.07 20.82
CA SER A 506 -22.50 32.16 21.39
C SER A 506 -23.74 32.43 20.53
N ASP A 507 -24.74 33.10 21.11
CA ASP A 507 -25.99 33.46 20.42
C ASP A 507 -25.75 34.30 19.16
N LYS A 508 -24.63 35.04 19.12
CA LYS A 508 -24.18 35.78 17.93
C LYS A 508 -23.87 34.84 16.76
N ASN A 509 -23.16 33.75 17.02
CA ASN A 509 -22.80 32.78 15.97
C ASN A 509 -24.05 32.04 15.49
N HIS A 510 -24.96 31.69 16.40
CA HIS A 510 -26.24 31.08 16.06
C HIS A 510 -27.10 31.98 15.17
N ALA A 511 -27.17 33.29 15.49
CA ALA A 511 -27.85 34.26 14.66
C ALA A 511 -27.21 34.41 13.27
N MET A 512 -25.88 34.35 13.18
CA MET A 512 -25.16 34.40 11.89
C MET A 512 -25.46 33.19 11.02
N ILE A 513 -25.45 31.98 11.59
CA ILE A 513 -25.77 30.73 10.87
C ILE A 513 -27.23 30.74 10.40
N THR A 514 -28.16 31.13 11.28
CA THR A 514 -29.59 31.21 10.95
C THR A 514 -29.88 32.23 9.85
N ASN A 515 -29.23 33.40 9.90
CA ASN A 515 -29.38 34.43 8.86
C ASN A 515 -28.83 33.96 7.50
N GLU A 516 -27.70 33.26 7.48
CA GLU A 516 -27.12 32.72 6.25
C GLU A 516 -27.98 31.59 5.67
N ARG A 517 -28.57 30.72 6.52
CA ARG A 517 -29.55 29.72 6.09
C ARG A 517 -30.78 30.35 5.46
N ALA A 518 -31.33 31.39 6.09
CA ALA A 518 -32.47 32.12 5.56
C ALA A 518 -32.15 32.81 4.22
N ARG A 519 -30.92 33.31 4.05
CA ARG A 519 -30.45 33.87 2.78
C ARG A 519 -30.39 32.82 1.67
N ILE A 520 -29.78 31.66 1.94
CA ILE A 520 -29.67 30.55 0.98
C ILE A 520 -31.07 30.02 0.62
N GLY A 521 -31.92 29.77 1.62
CA GLY A 521 -33.29 29.30 1.42
C GLY A 521 -34.13 30.29 0.60
N GLY A 522 -34.04 31.59 0.92
CA GLY A 522 -34.77 32.63 0.18
C GLY A 522 -34.36 32.76 -1.29
N ILE A 523 -33.09 32.50 -1.63
CA ILE A 523 -32.63 32.47 -3.02
C ILE A 523 -33.14 31.22 -3.73
N ILE A 524 -33.20 30.07 -3.06
CA ILE A 524 -33.69 28.83 -3.67
C ILE A 524 -35.21 28.92 -3.92
N GLU A 525 -35.98 29.41 -2.95
CA GLU A 525 -37.44 29.55 -3.03
C GLU A 525 -37.90 30.60 -4.05
N ASN A 526 -37.12 31.67 -4.28
CA ASN A 526 -37.49 32.71 -5.24
C ASN A 526 -37.24 32.30 -6.71
N ASN A 527 -36.66 31.12 -6.96
CA ASN A 527 -36.31 30.67 -8.30
C ASN A 527 -37.54 30.58 -9.21
N ASP A 528 -38.63 29.99 -8.73
CA ASP A 528 -39.87 29.82 -9.51
C ASP A 528 -40.49 31.17 -9.89
N LYS A 529 -40.38 32.17 -9.02
CA LYS A 529 -40.85 33.54 -9.28
C LYS A 529 -40.00 34.25 -10.32
N MET A 530 -38.68 34.07 -10.29
CA MET A 530 -37.75 34.68 -11.24
C MET A 530 -37.85 34.05 -12.63
N ILE A 531 -38.04 32.72 -12.71
CA ILE A 531 -38.30 32.01 -13.98
C ILE A 531 -39.62 32.50 -14.58
N SER A 532 -40.71 32.51 -13.81
CA SER A 532 -42.02 32.98 -14.27
C SER A 532 -42.00 34.47 -14.68
N GLY A 533 -41.19 35.30 -14.01
CA GLY A 533 -41.02 36.72 -14.32
C GLY A 533 -40.26 36.97 -15.63
N PHE A 534 -39.29 36.12 -15.94
CA PHE A 534 -38.55 36.15 -17.20
C PHE A 534 -39.42 35.68 -18.38
N GLU A 535 -40.16 34.58 -18.21
CA GLU A 535 -41.12 34.09 -19.22
C GLU A 535 -42.23 35.10 -19.53
N ALA A 536 -42.66 35.85 -18.51
CA ALA A 536 -43.63 36.94 -18.67
C ALA A 536 -43.04 38.26 -19.20
N GLY A 537 -41.73 38.30 -19.52
CA GLY A 537 -41.04 39.48 -20.05
C GLY A 537 -40.89 40.65 -19.06
N LYS A 538 -41.10 40.41 -17.75
CA LYS A 538 -41.03 41.43 -16.69
C LYS A 538 -39.61 41.62 -16.13
N VAL A 539 -38.73 40.64 -16.36
CA VAL A 539 -37.34 40.63 -15.89
C VAL A 539 -36.40 40.66 -17.11
N SER A 540 -35.41 41.55 -17.07
CA SER A 540 -34.41 41.64 -18.14
C SER A 540 -33.50 40.40 -18.14
N PHE A 541 -32.99 40.02 -19.32
CA PHE A 541 -32.06 38.89 -19.46
C PHE A 541 -30.81 39.04 -18.57
N ASN A 542 -30.28 40.25 -18.42
CA ASN A 542 -29.10 40.51 -17.59
C ASN A 542 -29.39 40.28 -16.10
N ASP A 543 -30.58 40.66 -15.62
CA ASP A 543 -30.97 40.48 -14.22
C ASP A 543 -31.25 39.00 -13.92
N TYR A 544 -31.84 38.29 -14.88
CA TYR A 544 -32.04 36.85 -14.80
C TYR A 544 -30.71 36.06 -14.84
N ASP A 545 -29.75 36.43 -15.69
CA ASP A 545 -28.43 35.79 -15.73
C ASP A 545 -27.62 36.02 -14.44
N ALA A 546 -27.70 37.23 -13.86
CA ALA A 546 -27.10 37.53 -12.56
C ALA A 546 -27.73 36.68 -11.43
N TYR A 547 -29.07 36.61 -11.39
CA TYR A 547 -29.80 35.78 -10.43
C TYR A 547 -29.47 34.29 -10.60
N ARG A 548 -29.42 33.79 -11.84
CA ARG A 548 -29.09 32.39 -12.14
C ARG A 548 -27.70 32.00 -11.61
N LYS A 549 -26.72 32.90 -11.70
CA LYS A 549 -25.39 32.69 -11.10
C LYS A 549 -25.48 32.60 -9.58
N GLU A 550 -26.21 33.51 -8.95
CA GLU A 550 -26.42 33.50 -7.49
C GLU A 550 -27.18 32.25 -7.01
N TYR A 551 -28.19 31.80 -7.77
CA TYR A 551 -28.94 30.57 -7.51
C TYR A 551 -28.05 29.33 -7.62
N ASN A 552 -27.23 29.23 -8.67
CA ASN A 552 -26.28 28.12 -8.81
C ASN A 552 -25.27 28.10 -7.66
N ASP A 553 -24.75 29.26 -7.27
CA ASP A 553 -23.85 29.39 -6.11
C ASP A 553 -24.54 28.98 -4.80
N ALA A 554 -25.80 29.38 -4.60
CA ALA A 554 -26.60 29.02 -3.43
C ALA A 554 -26.89 27.51 -3.37
N CYS A 555 -27.21 26.88 -4.50
CA CYS A 555 -27.45 25.43 -4.57
C CYS A 555 -26.20 24.63 -4.19
N ILE A 556 -25.03 25.05 -4.65
CA ILE A 556 -23.79 24.36 -4.30
C ILE A 556 -23.46 24.58 -2.81
N LYS A 557 -23.66 25.79 -2.30
CA LYS A 557 -23.43 26.12 -0.89
C LYS A 557 -24.40 25.42 0.05
N ASN A 558 -25.65 25.18 -0.35
CA ASN A 558 -26.69 24.57 0.48
C ASN A 558 -26.22 23.24 1.11
N ASN A 559 -25.74 22.31 0.28
CA ASN A 559 -25.32 20.99 0.74
C ASN A 559 -24.09 21.04 1.66
N VAL A 560 -23.21 22.03 1.47
CA VAL A 560 -22.03 22.23 2.32
C VAL A 560 -22.41 22.91 3.64
N PHE A 561 -23.39 23.81 3.60
CA PHE A 561 -23.87 24.54 4.76
C PHE A 561 -24.62 23.64 5.75
N GLU A 562 -25.28 22.58 5.27
CA GLU A 562 -25.87 21.56 6.15
C GLU A 562 -24.82 20.95 7.09
N SER A 563 -23.59 20.72 6.63
CA SER A 563 -22.49 20.23 7.48
C SER A 563 -22.05 21.24 8.56
N VAL A 564 -22.27 22.54 8.33
CA VAL A 564 -22.04 23.62 9.30
C VAL A 564 -23.13 23.62 10.37
N GLU A 565 -24.39 23.45 9.97
CA GLU A 565 -25.52 23.34 10.90
C GLU A 565 -25.42 22.08 11.77
N GLU A 566 -25.00 20.96 11.19
CA GLU A 566 -24.68 19.75 11.94
C GLU A 566 -23.57 19.96 12.96
N TYR A 567 -22.54 20.74 12.60
CA TYR A 567 -21.45 21.07 13.51
C TYR A 567 -21.93 21.88 14.72
N GLU A 568 -22.76 22.89 14.48
CA GLU A 568 -23.35 23.70 15.54
C GLU A 568 -24.24 22.87 16.46
N LYS A 569 -25.09 21.99 15.89
CA LYS A 569 -25.92 21.06 16.65
C LYS A 569 -25.08 20.13 17.52
N TYR A 570 -23.97 19.61 16.98
CA TYR A 570 -23.00 18.82 17.73
C TYR A 570 -22.46 19.60 18.93
N LEU A 571 -21.94 20.82 18.73
CA LEU A 571 -21.39 21.62 19.83
C LEU A 571 -22.45 21.99 20.88
N SER A 572 -23.69 22.22 20.46
CA SER A 572 -24.81 22.52 21.36
C SER A 572 -25.15 21.30 22.22
N LYS A 573 -25.22 20.10 21.62
CA LYS A 573 -25.43 18.84 22.32
C LYS A 573 -24.29 18.54 23.31
N GLU A 574 -23.05 18.75 22.91
CA GLU A 574 -21.90 18.50 23.78
C GLU A 574 -21.81 19.48 24.96
N LYS A 575 -22.25 20.73 24.76
CA LYS A 575 -22.40 21.70 25.85
C LYS A 575 -23.43 21.24 26.88
N GLU A 576 -24.54 20.62 26.45
CA GLU A 576 -25.55 20.05 27.35
C GLU A 576 -25.03 18.83 28.12
N ASN A 577 -24.26 17.96 27.45
CA ASN A 577 -23.74 16.73 28.05
C ASN A 577 -22.58 16.97 29.03
N THR A 578 -21.62 17.81 28.65
CA THR A 578 -20.34 17.97 29.37
C THR A 578 -20.24 19.27 30.15
N GLY A 579 -21.12 20.24 29.88
CA GLY A 579 -21.04 21.60 30.43
C GLY A 579 -19.92 22.47 29.84
N ILE A 580 -19.14 21.96 28.88
CA ILE A 580 -18.01 22.67 28.25
C ILE A 580 -18.48 23.42 27.00
N THR A 581 -18.15 24.71 26.89
CA THR A 581 -18.46 25.51 25.70
C THR A 581 -17.42 25.31 24.61
N GLY A 582 -17.74 24.49 23.60
CA GLY A 582 -16.91 24.31 22.41
C GLY A 582 -16.79 25.57 21.53
N TRP A 583 -15.82 25.58 20.62
CA TRP A 583 -15.58 26.67 19.68
C TRP A 583 -15.89 26.22 18.26
N ILE A 584 -16.47 27.11 17.46
CA ILE A 584 -16.59 26.90 16.02
C ILE A 584 -15.21 27.16 15.41
N LEU A 585 -14.67 26.16 14.72
CA LEU A 585 -13.39 26.24 14.01
C LEU A 585 -13.37 25.21 12.88
N TYR A 586 -12.50 25.42 11.89
CA TYR A 586 -12.29 24.46 10.81
C TYR A 586 -11.51 23.23 11.32
N ASP A 587 -12.21 22.09 11.43
CA ASP A 587 -11.74 20.87 12.10
C ASP A 587 -11.10 19.84 11.15
N SER A 588 -11.38 19.88 9.84
CA SER A 588 -10.91 18.88 8.87
C SER A 588 -9.39 18.66 8.86
N ASP A 589 -8.61 19.75 8.92
CA ASP A 589 -7.13 19.66 8.92
C ASP A 589 -6.62 19.14 10.28
N TRP A 590 -7.19 19.57 11.40
CA TRP A 590 -6.88 19.03 12.73
C TRP A 590 -7.18 17.53 12.82
N ASN A 591 -8.35 17.13 12.31
CA ASN A 591 -8.80 15.75 12.26
C ASN A 591 -7.83 14.89 11.44
N LYS A 592 -7.38 15.39 10.29
CA LYS A 592 -6.39 14.71 9.44
C LYS A 592 -5.02 14.57 10.12
N PHE A 593 -4.61 15.56 10.90
CA PHE A 593 -3.34 15.52 11.66
C PHE A 593 -3.39 14.48 12.78
N PHE A 594 -4.45 14.49 13.60
CA PHE A 594 -4.57 13.55 14.73
C PHE A 594 -4.93 12.12 14.31
N SER A 595 -5.60 11.94 13.17
CA SER A 595 -5.94 10.60 12.63
C SER A 595 -4.75 9.89 11.98
N GLN A 596 -3.54 10.45 12.06
CA GLN A 596 -2.35 9.73 11.62
C GLN A 596 -2.08 8.55 12.55
N GLY A 597 -2.12 7.34 12.00
CA GLY A 597 -1.71 6.13 12.70
C GLY A 597 -0.22 6.14 13.06
N PHE A 598 0.30 4.98 13.48
CA PHE A 598 1.70 4.88 13.85
C PHE A 598 2.66 5.09 12.67
N ASP A 599 3.84 5.67 12.95
CA ASP A 599 4.90 5.85 11.95
C ASP A 599 5.62 4.53 11.65
N ILE A 600 5.15 3.80 10.63
CA ILE A 600 5.76 2.54 10.17
C ILE A 600 7.22 2.71 9.76
N VAL A 601 7.58 3.88 9.23
CA VAL A 601 8.96 4.20 8.82
C VAL A 601 9.88 4.31 10.03
N LEU A 602 9.44 4.96 11.10
CA LEU A 602 10.20 5.07 12.35
C LEU A 602 10.35 3.70 13.02
N PHE A 603 9.26 2.92 13.07
CA PHE A 603 9.27 1.54 13.57
C PHE A 603 10.31 0.68 12.83
N ALA A 604 10.29 0.71 11.50
CA ALA A 604 11.23 -0.04 10.67
C ALA A 604 12.68 0.45 10.83
N LEU A 605 12.89 1.77 10.95
CA LEU A 605 14.21 2.35 11.21
C LEU A 605 14.81 1.86 12.53
N LEU A 606 14.02 1.89 13.62
CA LEU A 606 14.44 1.40 14.93
C LEU A 606 14.78 -0.08 14.89
N CYS A 607 13.95 -0.89 14.22
CA CYS A 607 14.21 -2.31 14.02
C CYS A 607 15.57 -2.55 13.32
N VAL A 608 15.83 -1.86 12.20
CA VAL A 608 17.07 -2.03 11.43
C VAL A 608 18.31 -1.56 12.20
N LEU A 609 18.21 -0.46 12.95
CA LEU A 609 19.35 0.08 13.71
C LEU A 609 19.66 -0.74 14.97
N LEU A 610 18.64 -1.20 15.68
CA LEU A 610 18.78 -1.73 17.05
C LEU A 610 18.73 -3.26 17.14
N ALA A 611 18.15 -3.97 16.17
CA ALA A 611 18.08 -5.44 16.22
C ALA A 611 19.46 -6.12 16.17
N GLY A 612 20.47 -5.43 15.63
CA GLY A 612 21.87 -5.90 15.61
C GLY A 612 22.67 -5.55 16.87
N SER A 613 22.13 -4.74 17.80
CA SER A 613 22.88 -4.17 18.93
C SER A 613 23.63 -5.22 19.77
N PHE A 614 23.00 -6.34 20.10
CA PHE A 614 23.63 -7.46 20.81
C PHE A 614 23.93 -8.65 19.89
N ALA A 615 23.03 -8.93 18.95
CA ALA A 615 23.17 -10.07 18.03
C ALA A 615 24.49 -10.05 17.24
N ASP A 616 25.02 -8.88 16.88
CA ASP A 616 26.29 -8.77 16.14
C ASP A 616 27.50 -9.27 16.94
N GLU A 617 27.49 -9.19 18.28
CA GLU A 617 28.60 -9.62 19.14
C GLU A 617 28.61 -11.14 19.39
N TYR A 618 27.44 -11.76 19.28
CA TYR A 618 27.27 -13.21 19.33
C TYR A 618 27.49 -13.88 17.96
N ASN A 619 27.55 -13.10 16.87
CA ASN A 619 27.82 -13.63 15.54
C ASN A 619 29.28 -14.11 15.43
N ALA A 620 29.48 -15.43 15.42
CA ALA A 620 30.76 -16.07 15.15
C ALA A 620 31.12 -15.95 13.65
N SER A 621 31.60 -14.78 13.23
CA SER A 621 32.17 -14.60 11.88
C SER A 621 33.57 -15.22 11.72
N SER A 622 34.04 -16.00 12.70
CA SER A 622 35.34 -16.67 12.67
C SER A 622 35.19 -18.12 13.13
N GLY A 623 35.09 -19.03 12.15
CA GLY A 623 35.35 -20.47 12.31
C GLY A 623 34.41 -21.24 13.22
N LYS A 624 33.70 -22.23 12.65
CA LYS A 624 33.10 -23.34 13.40
C LYS A 624 34.17 -23.96 14.31
N GLY A 625 34.04 -23.77 15.62
CA GLY A 625 34.92 -24.36 16.62
C GLY A 625 35.06 -23.54 17.90
N SER A 626 34.87 -22.22 17.85
CA SER A 626 34.88 -21.42 19.08
C SER A 626 33.47 -21.29 19.65
N VAL A 627 33.31 -21.73 20.89
CA VAL A 627 32.11 -21.56 21.72
C VAL A 627 31.88 -20.06 22.08
N GLY A 628 32.69 -19.13 21.55
CA GLY A 628 32.59 -17.69 21.80
C GLY A 628 32.62 -16.79 20.59
N GLY A 629 31.57 -16.00 20.40
CA GLY A 629 31.64 -14.77 19.60
C GLY A 629 32.51 -13.69 20.26
N PHE A 630 32.59 -12.50 19.65
CA PHE A 630 33.31 -11.35 20.23
C PHE A 630 32.82 -11.00 21.65
N ALA A 631 31.56 -11.35 21.98
CA ALA A 631 31.00 -11.23 23.32
C ALA A 631 31.92 -11.81 24.42
N GLN A 632 32.56 -12.97 24.22
CA GLN A 632 33.44 -13.56 25.24
C GLN A 632 34.72 -12.74 25.47
N ILE A 633 35.33 -12.27 24.38
CA ILE A 633 36.51 -11.38 24.45
C ILE A 633 36.13 -10.08 25.16
N MET A 634 34.96 -9.54 24.82
CA MET A 634 34.45 -8.33 25.45
C MET A 634 34.19 -8.55 26.94
N HIS A 635 33.55 -9.64 27.35
CA HIS A 635 33.27 -9.96 28.75
C HIS A 635 34.52 -10.13 29.62
N ALA A 636 35.67 -10.46 29.03
CA ALA A 636 36.95 -10.51 29.73
C ALA A 636 37.53 -9.11 30.06
N THR A 637 36.98 -8.04 29.47
CA THR A 637 37.42 -6.66 29.73
C THR A 637 36.70 -6.06 30.95
N LYS A 638 37.37 -5.11 31.63
CA LYS A 638 36.89 -4.46 32.88
C LYS A 638 35.44 -3.95 32.82
N ASN A 639 35.00 -3.44 31.67
CA ASN A 639 33.67 -2.87 31.48
C ASN A 639 32.75 -3.71 30.57
N GLY A 640 33.19 -4.86 30.08
CA GLY A 640 32.51 -5.59 29.01
C GLY A 640 31.25 -6.39 29.38
N ARG A 641 30.89 -6.43 30.67
CA ARG A 641 29.67 -7.11 31.17
C ARG A 641 28.55 -6.10 31.43
N ASN A 642 28.23 -5.84 32.70
CA ASN A 642 27.10 -5.00 33.11
C ASN A 642 27.22 -3.53 32.63
N ASN A 643 28.43 -2.98 32.53
CA ASN A 643 28.64 -1.61 32.10
C ASN A 643 28.35 -1.44 30.60
N THR A 644 28.81 -2.35 29.74
CA THR A 644 28.41 -2.37 28.32
C THR A 644 26.91 -2.60 28.15
N PHE A 645 26.31 -3.52 28.92
CA PHE A 645 24.87 -3.76 28.86
C PHE A 645 24.06 -2.48 29.16
N ARG A 646 24.41 -1.76 30.23
CA ARG A 646 23.79 -0.47 30.58
C ARG A 646 24.03 0.59 29.51
N ALA A 647 25.25 0.70 28.99
CA ALA A 647 25.59 1.66 27.95
C ALA A 647 24.76 1.44 26.68
N LYS A 648 24.52 0.18 26.29
CA LYS A 648 23.67 -0.17 25.14
C LYS A 648 22.22 0.18 25.34
N LEU A 649 21.65 -0.11 26.53
CA LEU A 649 20.28 0.29 26.84
C LEU A 649 20.11 1.81 26.83
N ILE A 650 21.05 2.55 27.43
CA ILE A 650 21.03 4.01 27.44
C ILE A 650 21.16 4.55 26.01
N ALA A 651 22.10 4.02 25.21
CA ALA A 651 22.26 4.41 23.82
C ALA A 651 20.99 4.13 22.99
N ALA A 652 20.34 2.98 23.20
CA ALA A 652 19.09 2.63 22.55
C ALA A 652 17.94 3.57 22.93
N GLY A 653 17.79 3.88 24.22
CA GLY A 653 16.80 4.84 24.72
C GLY A 653 17.01 6.24 24.14
N ILE A 654 18.24 6.75 24.18
CA ILE A 654 18.60 8.05 23.61
C ILE A 654 18.34 8.07 22.10
N SER A 655 18.75 7.02 21.37
CA SER A 655 18.53 6.95 19.91
C SER A 655 17.04 6.90 19.56
N GLY A 656 16.23 6.13 20.31
CA GLY A 656 14.79 6.07 20.13
C GLY A 656 14.12 7.42 20.40
N PHE A 657 14.51 8.10 21.47
CA PHE A 657 13.97 9.40 21.84
C PHE A 657 14.28 10.47 20.79
N ILE A 658 15.56 10.58 20.38
CA ILE A 658 15.99 11.58 19.39
C ILE A 658 15.32 11.32 18.04
N LEU A 659 15.25 10.07 17.57
CA LEU A 659 14.60 9.76 16.30
C LEU A 659 13.10 10.03 16.33
N ALA A 660 12.41 9.68 17.42
CA ALA A 660 10.99 10.00 17.59
C ALA A 660 10.76 11.52 17.61
N LEU A 661 11.63 12.28 18.28
CA LEU A 661 11.59 13.74 18.31
C LEU A 661 11.79 14.34 16.91
N ILE A 662 12.77 13.87 16.15
CA ILE A 662 13.00 14.32 14.76
C ILE A 662 11.76 14.05 13.89
N TYR A 663 11.16 12.86 14.00
CA TYR A 663 9.98 12.50 13.20
C TYR A 663 8.77 13.35 13.55
N CYS A 664 8.52 13.55 14.86
CA CYS A 664 7.44 14.44 15.32
C CYS A 664 7.70 15.89 14.86
N ALA A 665 8.95 16.36 14.88
CA ALA A 665 9.31 17.70 14.40
C ALA A 665 9.08 17.86 12.89
N ILE A 666 9.36 16.84 12.08
CA ILE A 666 9.08 16.85 10.63
C ILE A 666 7.57 16.97 10.40
N ASP A 667 6.75 16.15 11.07
CA ASP A 667 5.29 16.21 10.93
C ASP A 667 4.74 17.57 11.34
N THR A 668 5.22 18.10 12.47
CA THR A 668 4.84 19.42 12.98
C THR A 668 5.22 20.53 12.00
N ALA A 669 6.42 20.50 11.43
CA ALA A 669 6.87 21.48 10.45
C ALA A 669 6.02 21.47 9.17
N PHE A 670 5.65 20.29 8.67
CA PHE A 670 4.75 20.18 7.50
C PHE A 670 3.32 20.60 7.83
N ALA A 671 2.82 20.27 9.02
CA ALA A 671 1.50 20.68 9.47
C ALA A 671 1.39 22.21 9.53
N PHE A 672 2.34 22.89 10.19
CA PHE A 672 2.32 24.37 10.29
C PHE A 672 2.58 25.09 8.97
N SER A 673 3.34 24.50 8.04
CA SER A 673 3.67 25.16 6.78
C SER A 673 2.60 25.00 5.69
N ARG A 674 1.74 23.99 5.77
CA ARG A 674 0.82 23.62 4.68
C ARG A 674 -0.65 23.50 5.06
N MET A 675 -0.95 23.20 6.32
CA MET A 675 -2.32 23.02 6.80
C MET A 675 -2.81 24.29 7.49
N SER A 676 -4.12 24.50 7.49
CA SER A 676 -4.73 25.57 8.28
C SER A 676 -5.11 25.02 9.64
N ILE A 677 -4.37 25.44 10.65
CA ILE A 677 -4.48 24.97 12.04
C ILE A 677 -4.96 26.16 12.90
N PRO A 678 -6.25 26.54 12.81
CA PRO A 678 -6.80 27.67 13.54
C PRO A 678 -7.03 27.36 15.03
N ALA A 679 -7.18 28.40 15.83
CA ALA A 679 -7.65 28.37 17.23
C ALA A 679 -7.14 27.22 18.12
N GLY A 680 -5.83 26.98 18.21
CA GLY A 680 -5.29 25.88 19.05
C GLY A 680 -5.53 26.01 20.57
N ASN A 681 -6.04 27.16 21.04
CA ASN A 681 -6.50 27.36 22.43
C ASN A 681 -7.93 26.86 22.67
N ALA A 682 -8.68 26.51 21.61
CA ALA A 682 -10.04 25.99 21.73
C ALA A 682 -10.07 24.68 22.56
N PRO A 683 -11.19 24.39 23.25
CA PRO A 683 -11.41 23.10 23.90
C PRO A 683 -11.38 21.95 22.90
N LEU A 684 -10.81 20.80 23.29
CA LEU A 684 -10.63 19.62 22.45
C LEU A 684 -11.95 19.07 21.89
N ILE A 685 -13.04 19.22 22.64
CA ILE A 685 -14.39 18.79 22.25
C ILE A 685 -14.90 19.47 20.97
N SER A 686 -14.30 20.62 20.60
CA SER A 686 -14.56 21.29 19.34
C SER A 686 -14.23 20.38 18.14
N LEU A 687 -13.27 19.47 18.27
CA LEU A 687 -12.93 18.51 17.23
C LEU A 687 -13.83 17.27 17.35
N ARG A 688 -14.62 16.97 16.30
CA ARG A 688 -15.59 15.85 16.28
C ARG A 688 -14.98 14.47 16.59
N ILE A 689 -13.68 14.27 16.34
CA ILE A 689 -12.99 13.00 16.64
C ILE A 689 -12.93 12.71 18.15
N PHE A 690 -13.00 13.76 18.97
CA PHE A 690 -12.89 13.68 20.42
C PHE A 690 -14.26 13.83 21.10
N ASP A 691 -15.34 13.41 20.44
CA ASP A 691 -16.73 13.41 20.92
C ASP A 691 -16.94 12.73 22.28
N SER A 692 -16.02 11.86 22.65
CA SER A 692 -16.10 11.01 23.83
C SER A 692 -15.31 11.58 25.02
N PHE A 693 -14.61 12.70 24.83
CA PHE A 693 -13.83 13.34 25.87
C PHE A 693 -14.70 14.28 26.71
N ASN A 694 -14.59 14.16 28.02
CA ASN A 694 -15.34 14.95 29.01
C ASN A 694 -14.45 15.96 29.76
N TYR A 695 -13.14 15.98 29.51
CA TYR A 695 -12.23 16.96 30.10
C TYR A 695 -12.10 18.27 29.31
N ASP A 696 -12.12 19.40 30.03
CA ASP A 696 -11.77 20.71 29.49
C ASP A 696 -10.25 20.85 29.30
N ILE A 697 -9.76 20.26 28.21
CA ILE A 697 -8.37 20.37 27.75
C ILE A 697 -8.34 21.12 26.42
N SER A 698 -7.41 22.07 26.27
CA SER A 698 -7.23 22.76 24.99
C SER A 698 -6.50 21.89 23.98
N ILE A 699 -6.70 22.16 22.68
CA ILE A 699 -6.07 21.40 21.60
C ILE A 699 -4.53 21.42 21.73
N TYR A 700 -3.90 22.56 22.07
CA TYR A 700 -2.45 22.61 22.29
C TYR A 700 -1.96 21.77 23.47
N ARG A 701 -2.74 21.70 24.57
CA ARG A 701 -2.39 20.86 25.71
C ARG A 701 -2.50 19.38 25.34
N TYR A 702 -3.54 19.00 24.61
CA TYR A 702 -3.68 17.65 24.07
C TYR A 702 -2.53 17.31 23.11
N LEU A 703 -2.13 18.23 22.23
CA LEU A 703 -0.99 18.04 21.32
C LEU A 703 0.33 17.79 22.07
N ALA A 704 0.54 18.44 23.22
CA ALA A 704 1.69 18.14 24.09
C ALA A 704 1.62 16.72 24.70
N VAL A 705 0.43 16.30 25.15
CA VAL A 705 0.18 14.94 25.65
C VAL A 705 0.38 13.89 24.55
N PHE A 706 -0.11 14.19 23.34
CA PHE A 706 0.06 13.37 22.15
C PHE A 706 1.53 13.10 21.85
N PHE A 707 2.36 14.16 21.80
CA PHE A 707 3.80 13.98 21.60
C PHE A 707 4.48 13.27 22.76
N ALA A 708 4.07 13.52 24.01
CA ALA A 708 4.65 12.85 25.17
C ALA A 708 4.43 11.32 25.11
N PHE A 709 3.21 10.87 24.83
CA PHE A 709 2.91 9.44 24.65
C PHE A 709 3.63 8.84 23.44
N LYS A 710 3.70 9.57 22.33
CA LYS A 710 4.39 9.09 21.12
C LYS A 710 5.89 8.90 21.37
N LEU A 711 6.56 9.87 22.00
CA LEU A 711 7.96 9.76 22.43
C LEU A 711 8.17 8.60 23.41
N PHE A 712 7.25 8.43 24.36
CA PHE A 712 7.30 7.32 25.31
C PHE A 712 7.15 5.96 24.62
N ALA A 713 6.19 5.79 23.72
CA ALA A 713 5.96 4.54 23.00
C ALA A 713 7.18 4.12 22.17
N TYR A 714 7.80 5.05 21.43
CA TYR A 714 8.99 4.72 20.63
C TYR A 714 10.26 4.46 21.46
N THR A 715 10.39 5.09 22.63
CA THR A 715 11.50 4.80 23.56
C THR A 715 11.35 3.45 24.26
N VAL A 716 10.14 3.08 24.67
CA VAL A 716 9.87 1.73 25.21
C VAL A 716 10.13 0.67 24.14
N LEU A 717 9.72 0.93 22.89
CA LEU A 717 9.98 0.04 21.76
C LEU A 717 11.48 -0.13 21.49
N SER A 718 12.26 0.95 21.52
CA SER A 718 13.71 0.88 21.27
C SER A 718 14.42 0.01 22.31
N LEU A 719 14.03 0.12 23.58
CA LEU A 719 14.52 -0.73 24.67
C LEU A 719 14.09 -2.19 24.49
N ALA A 720 12.84 -2.44 24.11
CA ALA A 720 12.33 -3.78 23.87
C ALA A 720 13.08 -4.49 22.72
N ILE A 721 13.32 -3.81 21.60
CA ILE A 721 14.08 -4.35 20.45
C ILE A 721 15.48 -4.82 20.89
N VAL A 722 16.17 -3.99 21.66
CA VAL A 722 17.52 -4.28 22.14
C VAL A 722 17.53 -5.45 23.14
N CYS A 723 16.53 -5.55 24.01
CA CYS A 723 16.38 -6.69 24.92
C CYS A 723 16.10 -7.99 24.16
N VAL A 724 15.20 -7.96 23.17
CA VAL A 724 14.91 -9.13 22.32
C VAL A 724 16.14 -9.54 21.50
N SER A 725 16.94 -8.58 21.02
CA SER A 725 18.24 -8.85 20.37
C SER A 725 19.19 -9.60 21.30
N ALA A 726 19.30 -9.19 22.56
CA ALA A 726 20.12 -9.87 23.57
C ALA A 726 19.62 -11.28 23.89
N LEU A 727 18.30 -11.48 23.95
CA LEU A 727 17.69 -12.79 24.23
C LEU A 727 17.86 -13.77 23.06
N THR A 728 17.69 -13.32 21.83
CA THR A 728 17.71 -14.17 20.64
C THR A 728 19.11 -14.43 20.10
N ARG A 729 20.08 -13.54 20.38
CA ARG A 729 21.48 -13.56 19.90
C ARG A 729 21.66 -13.54 18.38
N LYS A 730 20.56 -13.47 17.61
CA LYS A 730 20.54 -13.50 16.15
C LYS A 730 19.59 -12.42 15.66
N ILE A 731 20.00 -11.70 14.63
CA ILE A 731 19.26 -10.53 14.11
C ILE A 731 17.87 -10.94 13.57
N ILE A 732 17.79 -12.04 12.81
CA ILE A 732 16.55 -12.45 12.13
C ILE A 732 15.45 -12.88 13.13
N PRO A 733 15.72 -13.76 14.11
CA PRO A 733 14.76 -14.05 15.18
C PRO A 733 14.37 -12.83 16.01
N ALA A 734 15.30 -11.89 16.23
CA ALA A 734 14.99 -10.66 16.96
C ALA A 734 13.96 -9.80 16.22
N LEU A 735 14.21 -9.56 14.92
CA LEU A 735 13.31 -8.77 14.07
C LEU A 735 11.93 -9.42 13.99
N THR A 736 11.88 -10.71 13.66
CA THR A 736 10.61 -11.45 13.52
C THR A 736 9.77 -11.45 14.80
N ALA A 737 10.41 -11.62 15.96
CA ALA A 737 9.71 -11.57 17.25
C ALA A 737 9.12 -10.18 17.53
N VAL A 738 9.89 -9.10 17.33
CA VAL A 738 9.39 -7.73 17.55
C VAL A 738 8.28 -7.39 16.57
N THR A 739 8.46 -7.70 15.28
CA THR A 739 7.43 -7.41 14.27
C THR A 739 6.14 -8.18 14.53
N ALA A 740 6.24 -9.46 14.93
CA ALA A 740 5.08 -10.25 15.27
C ALA A 740 4.35 -9.65 16.48
N VAL A 741 5.05 -9.38 17.58
CA VAL A 741 4.40 -8.85 18.80
C VAL A 741 3.75 -7.48 18.55
N CYS A 742 4.39 -6.59 17.80
CA CYS A 742 3.87 -5.22 17.61
C CYS A 742 2.82 -5.10 16.50
N LEU A 743 2.87 -5.90 15.43
CA LEU A 743 2.00 -5.73 14.24
C LEU A 743 0.93 -6.82 14.11
N PHE A 744 1.11 -7.99 14.74
CA PHE A 744 0.12 -9.07 14.65
C PHE A 744 -1.25 -8.69 15.24
N PRO A 745 -1.35 -7.99 16.39
CA PRO A 745 -2.66 -7.54 16.90
C PRO A 745 -3.38 -6.60 15.93
N ALA A 746 -2.67 -5.63 15.35
CA ALA A 746 -3.22 -4.72 14.33
C ALA A 746 -3.73 -5.47 13.09
N LEU A 747 -2.99 -6.48 12.62
CA LEU A 747 -3.42 -7.32 11.50
C LEU A 747 -4.71 -8.09 11.83
N ILE A 748 -4.83 -8.64 13.04
CA ILE A 748 -6.03 -9.37 13.47
C ILE A 748 -7.24 -8.44 13.65
N LEU A 749 -7.03 -7.21 14.11
CA LEU A 749 -8.11 -6.22 14.21
C LEU A 749 -8.76 -5.93 12.86
N ASN A 750 -7.95 -5.87 11.79
CA ASN A 750 -8.46 -5.72 10.43
C ASN A 750 -9.31 -6.92 9.97
N PHE A 751 -9.12 -8.10 10.57
CA PHE A 751 -9.97 -9.28 10.35
C PHE A 751 -11.24 -9.30 11.24
N GLY A 752 -11.54 -8.22 11.97
CA GLY A 752 -12.80 -8.05 12.71
C GLY A 752 -12.83 -8.62 14.13
N LEU A 753 -11.71 -9.14 14.63
CA LEU A 753 -11.63 -9.66 16.01
C LEU A 753 -11.36 -8.52 17.02
N GLY A 754 -12.43 -7.91 17.52
CA GLY A 754 -12.37 -6.73 18.41
C GLY A 754 -11.59 -6.91 19.72
N ILE A 755 -11.35 -8.14 20.19
CA ILE A 755 -10.58 -8.42 21.42
C ILE A 755 -9.14 -7.92 21.30
N PHE A 756 -8.56 -7.90 20.10
CA PHE A 756 -7.17 -7.46 19.91
C PHE A 756 -6.99 -5.94 20.02
N LYS A 757 -8.09 -5.16 20.09
CA LYS A 757 -8.04 -3.70 20.32
C LYS A 757 -7.39 -3.36 21.65
N TYR A 758 -7.48 -4.27 22.62
CA TYR A 758 -6.90 -4.08 23.95
C TYR A 758 -5.38 -4.34 24.00
N ILE A 759 -4.81 -5.01 23.00
CA ILE A 759 -3.40 -5.46 23.04
C ILE A 759 -2.56 -4.75 21.96
N ASP A 760 -3.18 -3.95 21.10
CA ASP A 760 -2.49 -3.37 19.97
C ASP A 760 -1.49 -2.25 20.34
N TYR A 761 -0.20 -2.58 20.24
CA TYR A 761 0.88 -1.61 20.42
C TYR A 761 0.95 -0.60 19.28
N SER A 762 0.39 -0.92 18.11
CA SER A 762 0.35 -0.03 16.95
C SER A 762 -0.55 1.19 17.22
N SER A 763 -1.76 0.98 17.75
CA SER A 763 -2.63 2.08 18.22
C SER A 763 -1.99 2.90 19.35
N PHE A 764 -1.17 2.29 20.24
CA PHE A 764 -0.44 3.04 21.26
C PHE A 764 0.62 3.98 20.66
N MET A 765 1.32 3.56 19.60
CA MET A 765 2.24 4.43 18.86
C MET A 765 1.52 5.54 18.08
N GLY A 766 0.27 5.31 17.66
CA GLY A 766 -0.61 6.30 17.02
C GLY A 766 -1.31 7.26 18.00
N VAL A 767 -1.38 6.91 19.29
CA VAL A 767 -1.95 7.67 20.42
C VAL A 767 -3.45 8.00 20.31
N THR A 768 -3.90 8.64 19.22
CA THR A 768 -5.27 9.16 19.06
C THR A 768 -6.34 8.08 19.10
N GLU A 769 -6.16 6.97 18.37
CA GLU A 769 -7.12 5.87 18.39
C GLU A 769 -7.29 5.28 19.79
N MET A 770 -6.18 5.21 20.54
CA MET A 770 -6.17 4.66 21.88
C MET A 770 -6.71 5.64 22.91
N SER A 771 -6.49 6.94 22.73
CA SER A 771 -7.01 7.99 23.62
C SER A 771 -8.53 8.13 23.47
N VAL A 772 -9.06 8.10 22.24
CA VAL A 772 -10.52 8.05 21.99
C VAL A 772 -11.12 6.76 22.53
N PHE A 773 -10.45 5.63 22.37
CA PHE A 773 -10.91 4.37 22.96
C PHE A 773 -10.91 4.40 24.50
N SER A 774 -9.89 5.03 25.09
CA SER A 774 -9.78 5.25 26.54
C SER A 774 -10.93 6.10 27.06
N ALA A 775 -11.28 7.19 26.37
CA ALA A 775 -12.41 8.04 26.71
C ALA A 775 -13.75 7.30 26.63
N LYS A 776 -13.96 6.47 25.60
CA LYS A 776 -15.17 5.64 25.47
C LYS A 776 -15.32 4.56 26.55
N LEU A 777 -14.20 4.06 27.07
CA LEU A 777 -14.19 3.07 28.15
C LEU A 777 -14.48 3.70 29.52
N ASP A 778 -14.17 4.99 29.70
CA ASP A 778 -14.29 5.76 30.94
C ASP A 778 -13.68 5.05 32.18
N ILE A 779 -12.61 4.28 31.97
CA ILE A 779 -11.88 3.60 33.05
C ILE A 779 -10.77 4.54 33.53
N LEU A 780 -10.92 5.10 34.73
CA LEU A 780 -9.99 6.08 35.34
C LEU A 780 -9.91 7.40 34.55
N GLY A 781 -11.02 7.83 33.95
CA GLY A 781 -11.15 9.05 33.13
C GLY A 781 -10.60 8.91 31.71
N ASP A 782 -10.69 9.98 30.92
CA ASP A 782 -10.41 9.95 29.47
C ASP A 782 -9.03 9.39 29.09
N PHE A 783 -8.00 9.56 29.93
CA PHE A 783 -6.64 9.05 29.68
C PHE A 783 -6.30 7.77 30.47
N GLY A 784 -7.23 7.23 31.25
CA GLY A 784 -6.92 6.15 32.19
C GLY A 784 -6.40 4.87 31.51
N TYR A 785 -7.06 4.43 30.45
CA TYR A 785 -6.66 3.20 29.74
C TYR A 785 -5.30 3.35 29.04
N ILE A 786 -5.03 4.49 28.39
CA ILE A 786 -3.72 4.72 27.75
C ILE A 786 -2.58 4.78 28.79
N CYS A 787 -2.84 5.33 29.99
CA CYS A 787 -1.90 5.29 31.11
C CYS A 787 -1.66 3.88 31.65
N VAL A 788 -2.72 3.07 31.80
CA VAL A 788 -2.61 1.66 32.21
C VAL A 788 -1.80 0.86 31.18
N PHE A 789 -2.05 1.07 29.89
CA PHE A 789 -1.30 0.42 28.83
C PHE A 789 0.17 0.85 28.82
N ALA A 790 0.45 2.15 29.00
CA ALA A 790 1.82 2.66 29.12
C ALA A 790 2.57 2.00 30.30
N ALA A 791 1.90 1.86 31.45
CA ALA A 791 2.44 1.16 32.61
C ALA A 791 2.69 -0.33 32.32
N ALA A 792 1.73 -1.02 31.68
CA ALA A 792 1.88 -2.42 31.27
C ALA A 792 3.07 -2.61 30.31
N ALA A 793 3.18 -1.78 29.27
CA ALA A 793 4.30 -1.80 28.33
C ALA A 793 5.65 -1.58 29.04
N LEU A 794 5.70 -0.66 30.01
CA LEU A 794 6.89 -0.41 30.82
C LEU A 794 7.23 -1.63 31.71
N THR A 795 6.26 -2.26 32.35
CA THR A 795 6.51 -3.47 33.17
C THR A 795 7.04 -4.63 32.32
N ILE A 796 6.46 -4.87 31.14
CA ILE A 796 6.95 -5.87 30.19
C ILE A 796 8.39 -5.54 29.76
N CYS A 797 8.68 -4.28 29.44
CA CYS A 797 10.02 -3.83 29.09
C CYS A 797 11.02 -4.06 30.24
N VAL A 798 10.64 -3.78 31.49
CA VAL A 798 11.47 -4.05 32.67
C VAL A 798 11.75 -5.55 32.82
N ILE A 799 10.74 -6.42 32.65
CA ILE A 799 10.91 -7.89 32.67
C ILE A 799 11.88 -8.35 31.57
N LEU A 800 11.76 -7.78 30.37
CA LEU A 800 12.66 -8.05 29.25
C LEU A 800 14.09 -7.61 29.57
N ILE A 801 14.28 -6.43 30.18
CA ILE A 801 15.59 -5.93 30.61
C ILE A 801 16.23 -6.87 31.64
N PHE A 802 15.47 -7.33 32.64
CA PHE A 802 15.99 -8.28 33.64
C PHE A 802 16.38 -9.61 33.01
N SER A 803 15.57 -10.14 32.10
CA SER A 803 15.82 -11.38 31.39
C SER A 803 17.04 -11.27 30.47
N ALA A 804 17.13 -10.19 29.70
CA ALA A 804 18.26 -9.88 28.83
C ALA A 804 19.55 -9.70 29.63
N LYS A 805 19.51 -8.97 30.75
CA LYS A 805 20.65 -8.77 31.65
C LYS A 805 21.14 -10.09 32.22
N LYS A 806 20.23 -10.92 32.75
CA LYS A 806 20.57 -12.23 33.33
C LYS A 806 21.30 -13.10 32.32
N ARG A 807 20.87 -13.06 31.05
CA ARG A 807 21.46 -13.82 29.96
C ARG A 807 22.82 -13.25 29.53
N PHE A 808 22.89 -11.95 29.24
CA PHE A 808 24.12 -11.30 28.75
C PHE A 808 25.25 -11.20 29.78
N VAL A 809 24.94 -11.16 31.09
CA VAL A 809 25.96 -10.97 32.14
C VAL A 809 26.47 -12.29 32.73
N LYS A 810 25.67 -13.36 32.68
CA LYS A 810 26.05 -14.67 33.24
C LYS A 810 26.76 -15.59 32.26
N ASP A 811 26.48 -15.43 30.96
CA ASP A 811 27.23 -16.05 29.87
C ASP A 811 28.54 -15.29 29.61
#